data_AF-A0A366RW31-F1
#
_entry.id   AF-A0A366RW31-F1
#
_cell.length_a   1.000
_cell.length_b   1.000
_cell.length_c   1.000
_cell.angle_alpha   90.00
_cell.angle_beta   90.00
_cell.angle_gamma   90.00
#
_symmetry.space_group_name_H-M   'P 1'
#
loop_
_entity.id
_entity.type
_entity.pdbx_description
1 polymer ?
#
loop_
_entity_poly.entity_id
_entity_poly.type
_entity_poly.pdbx_seq_one_letter_code
_entity_poly.pdbx_strand_id
1 'polypeptide(L)'
;MAAPWNSMGIYSSDADHDKIVVGPYDDSRYTASSSGFSYVRQPSTQPSDSTSRLISHPLLSPPAARVSPGPSSPRSPTSPRSFQSLNSPSSPGFPLSPFYPPSQSSQYLNSPVSDGFNQNHVSGATDPRFSTKPSYVMDTVLETPYFDTPPRTPGDTSFRSTDVLEPTEIPLNNGWRPWWLRRRVTSTFIGTSIMLAVIGEVVMWWLTQNNIDSRLKGLWTFGPVVVVSIMAMLWARVETQALLYTPWIVLDGKPTTVEETRRKQGHRTVLLDYPSLGSFQALTTAFQNRHHLVVASIVIKFLLRAQIVLSTAVFHAEIHVDGSSLLRARLGILHAMAGTFLIISGALLPMLYHAPSARGIAPRDPTSPAGTATLLTSSHQFLTRLSGTGHADMETVGARLASSWYTTELTQPGRRPEEMFQLRQHGGGSGPLSMNPPNVSPEATATYQPWTQSTRTKIMGIAVSVMLIAGICVLFGLKGDGDGLEVDDGLFIVWTCVPAIIFVAVAVFWTRIDIDNRRLAPFLKLTTVKHRFQESLGLSYMNEFGLHTAGKAMKNQDWAVFLAKCTAMLGWLMPIFTAGLFAVSQVAQTANLELRPETKFASTSKSLSTAIDSDIIDQVLLQEIPKYPRWTWEDVALPEVSLVDHPSEWPLPNTELVAKISGLKGKLKCETVSLEGGEGADWQCVPFGGTKKKPICGADQSRTALVASSCPQLSSSYLINYVWGSCASDGFISVMMCNESLVEVDVQTTFRTEDLYINTNEIPITNASSEQPSDVKADTTSVYAALDDIGADDKKFNGLDGFFRTLVLSRLSTTLERIVMPERQNSVSQAIRQMHGILAAQAINSELIRRPLAKKLRVRDDSQPIIPAHVDYVIPRLTQGSMQTFVLIGLLAFTLLFGLLSLRTASRGTLPKSPGSIAAQASLLADSSLWWRLPDGAEWMEDDDLARCLRRKTFHLGWSRGPSGNQSYGIYIVQDEGKAARPAGVSQTTTDNSGEVGDVRYISMAPGLYSYGDIKSY
;
A
#
# COMPACT_ATOMS: atom_id res chain seq x y z
N MET A 1 -8.53 24.08 33.01
CA MET A 1 -8.78 25.54 33.07
C MET A 1 -8.37 26.14 31.74
N ALA A 2 -9.10 27.14 31.23
CA ALA A 2 -8.82 27.78 29.95
C ALA A 2 -9.16 29.27 30.00
N ALA A 3 -8.25 30.13 29.54
CA ALA A 3 -8.45 31.53 29.18
C ALA A 3 -7.25 32.01 28.33
N PRO A 4 -7.41 32.90 27.34
CA PRO A 4 -6.37 33.30 26.40
C PRO A 4 -5.79 34.70 26.67
N TRP A 5 -4.75 35.09 25.91
CA TRP A 5 -4.24 36.47 25.82
C TRP A 5 -4.07 36.90 24.36
N ASN A 6 -4.26 38.19 24.09
CA ASN A 6 -4.29 38.81 22.76
C ASN A 6 -3.18 39.88 22.59
N SER A 7 -2.85 40.18 21.33
CA SER A 7 -2.51 41.50 20.76
C SER A 7 -1.43 42.39 21.42
N MET A 8 -0.41 42.73 20.63
CA MET A 8 0.16 44.09 20.51
C MET A 8 0.64 44.32 19.05
N GLY A 9 0.80 45.58 18.64
CA GLY A 9 1.13 45.97 17.25
C GLY A 9 2.00 47.24 17.18
N ILE A 10 1.58 48.23 16.35
CA ILE A 10 2.28 49.51 16.01
C ILE A 10 3.61 49.24 15.24
N TYR A 11 4.08 49.97 14.21
CA TYR A 11 3.91 51.37 13.75
C TYR A 11 3.85 51.53 12.21
N SER A 12 3.55 52.75 11.74
CA SER A 12 3.58 53.21 10.34
C SER A 12 4.43 54.49 10.19
N SER A 13 4.86 54.82 8.95
CA SER A 13 5.29 56.17 8.54
C SER A 13 5.21 56.35 7.02
N ASP A 14 4.47 57.36 6.56
CA ASP A 14 4.30 57.74 5.16
C ASP A 14 5.43 58.64 4.60
N ALA A 15 5.50 58.79 3.27
CA ALA A 15 6.09 59.96 2.59
C ALA A 15 5.57 60.09 1.13
N ASP A 16 5.06 61.26 0.75
CA ASP A 16 4.52 61.58 -0.58
C ASP A 16 5.59 61.96 -1.62
N HIS A 17 5.27 61.83 -2.93
CA HIS A 17 4.95 63.01 -3.77
C HIS A 17 4.68 62.71 -5.26
N ASP A 18 3.85 63.55 -5.87
CA ASP A 18 3.38 63.49 -7.26
C ASP A 18 4.40 63.97 -8.32
N LYS A 19 4.18 63.53 -9.58
CA LYS A 19 3.97 64.49 -10.70
C LYS A 19 3.30 63.88 -11.92
N ILE A 20 2.56 64.72 -12.65
CA ILE A 20 1.73 64.39 -13.82
C ILE A 20 2.35 64.99 -15.09
N VAL A 21 2.41 64.20 -16.18
CA VAL A 21 2.53 64.66 -17.59
C VAL A 21 1.61 63.78 -18.46
N VAL A 22 1.05 64.31 -19.55
CA VAL A 22 -0.11 63.72 -20.25
C VAL A 22 0.19 63.22 -21.67
N GLY A 23 -0.06 61.92 -21.89
CA GLY A 23 -0.52 61.30 -23.15
C GLY A 23 0.49 61.12 -24.30
N PRO A 24 0.07 60.49 -25.42
CA PRO A 24 -1.18 59.74 -25.64
C PRO A 24 -0.98 58.28 -26.16
N TYR A 25 -2.06 57.49 -26.15
CA TYR A 25 -2.35 56.26 -26.96
C TYR A 25 -1.20 55.31 -27.37
N ASP A 26 -1.26 54.04 -26.94
CA ASP A 26 -1.77 52.96 -27.81
C ASP A 26 -2.19 51.69 -27.02
N ASP A 27 -2.70 50.67 -27.72
CA ASP A 27 -3.72 49.74 -27.19
C ASP A 27 -3.29 48.39 -26.54
N SER A 28 -4.17 47.89 -25.65
CA SER A 28 -4.42 46.47 -25.33
C SER A 28 -3.38 45.56 -24.59
N ARG A 29 -3.47 45.49 -23.24
CA ARG A 29 -3.36 44.23 -22.46
C ARG A 29 -3.88 44.36 -21.02
N TYR A 30 -3.76 43.26 -20.24
CA TYR A 30 -4.35 42.99 -18.90
C TYR A 30 -5.87 42.74 -18.97
N THR A 31 -6.50 41.73 -18.34
CA THR A 31 -6.27 40.89 -17.13
C THR A 31 -6.34 41.61 -15.79
N ALA A 32 -7.49 41.52 -15.07
CA ALA A 32 -7.54 41.12 -13.65
C ALA A 32 -8.95 41.25 -13.01
N SER A 33 -9.17 40.41 -11.99
CA SER A 33 -9.80 40.71 -10.68
C SER A 33 -11.21 41.35 -10.55
N SER A 34 -12.12 40.50 -10.04
CA SER A 34 -12.87 40.70 -8.77
C SER A 34 -13.99 41.76 -8.59
N SER A 35 -15.13 41.21 -8.11
CA SER A 35 -16.00 41.72 -7.03
C SER A 35 -16.91 42.95 -7.24
N GLY A 36 -18.20 42.76 -6.94
CA GLY A 36 -19.21 43.81 -6.71
C GLY A 36 -20.45 43.22 -6.02
N PHE A 37 -20.91 43.84 -4.93
CA PHE A 37 -22.01 43.33 -4.08
C PHE A 37 -23.41 43.70 -4.59
N SER A 38 -24.41 42.86 -4.30
CA SER A 38 -25.81 43.28 -4.09
C SER A 38 -26.53 42.39 -3.05
N TYR A 39 -27.47 42.95 -2.30
CA TYR A 39 -28.06 42.38 -1.08
C TYR A 39 -29.52 41.86 -1.25
N VAL A 40 -29.95 40.97 -0.34
CA VAL A 40 -31.37 40.73 0.10
C VAL A 40 -32.28 40.05 -0.96
N ARG A 41 -33.01 38.96 -0.68
CA ARG A 41 -34.04 38.80 0.39
C ARG A 41 -34.44 37.34 0.65
N GLN A 42 -34.71 36.96 1.90
CA GLN A 42 -35.45 35.72 2.25
C GLN A 42 -36.97 35.94 2.17
N PRO A 43 -37.76 34.87 1.99
CA PRO A 43 -38.89 34.67 2.91
C PRO A 43 -38.98 33.23 3.45
N SER A 44 -39.55 33.09 4.65
CA SER A 44 -39.81 31.81 5.33
C SER A 44 -41.30 31.66 5.65
N THR A 45 -41.93 30.55 5.26
CA THR A 45 -43.28 30.16 5.73
C THR A 45 -43.47 28.64 5.78
N GLN A 46 -43.57 28.11 7.00
CA GLN A 46 -44.42 26.95 7.38
C GLN A 46 -45.78 27.49 7.89
N PRO A 47 -46.81 26.68 8.29
CA PRO A 47 -46.90 25.23 8.54
C PRO A 47 -47.86 24.53 7.53
N SER A 48 -48.57 23.40 7.73
CA SER A 48 -48.83 22.51 8.90
C SER A 48 -49.25 21.08 8.49
N ASP A 49 -49.00 20.13 9.39
CA ASP A 49 -49.72 18.88 9.71
C ASP A 49 -50.78 18.27 8.76
N SER A 50 -50.62 16.97 8.48
CA SER A 50 -51.68 15.97 8.72
C SER A 50 -51.10 14.54 8.76
N THR A 51 -51.82 13.59 9.37
CA THR A 51 -51.26 12.29 9.79
C THR A 51 -51.91 11.05 9.16
N SER A 52 -51.07 10.11 8.73
CA SER A 52 -51.30 8.65 8.64
C SER A 52 -52.36 8.09 7.68
N ARG A 53 -51.99 7.02 6.94
CA ARG A 53 -52.52 5.64 7.11
C ARG A 53 -51.83 4.63 6.20
N LEU A 54 -51.96 3.34 6.53
CA LEU A 54 -51.52 2.18 5.74
C LEU A 54 -52.57 1.83 4.67
N ILE A 55 -52.16 1.09 3.63
CA ILE A 55 -52.86 -0.09 3.07
C ILE A 55 -51.92 -0.88 2.13
N SER A 56 -52.25 -2.13 1.83
CA SER A 56 -51.36 -3.19 1.30
C SER A 56 -51.59 -3.58 -0.18
N HIS A 57 -50.76 -4.52 -0.67
CA HIS A 57 -50.81 -5.19 -1.98
C HIS A 57 -52.19 -5.72 -2.42
N PRO A 58 -52.29 -6.08 -3.72
CA PRO A 58 -52.78 -7.42 -4.08
C PRO A 58 -51.76 -8.27 -4.88
N LEU A 59 -51.92 -9.60 -4.78
CA LEU A 59 -51.28 -10.63 -5.61
C LEU A 59 -52.31 -11.23 -6.57
N LEU A 60 -51.88 -11.77 -7.73
CA LEU A 60 -52.67 -12.76 -8.47
C LEU A 60 -51.80 -13.64 -9.39
N SER A 61 -52.02 -14.95 -9.30
CA SER A 61 -51.47 -16.01 -10.16
C SER A 61 -52.43 -17.22 -10.12
N PRO A 62 -52.46 -18.09 -11.14
CA PRO A 62 -52.31 -19.55 -10.91
C PRO A 62 -51.73 -20.32 -12.14
N PRO A 63 -51.78 -21.68 -12.20
CA PRO A 63 -50.93 -22.71 -11.55
C PRO A 63 -50.11 -23.48 -12.63
N ALA A 64 -49.48 -24.68 -12.52
CA ALA A 64 -49.24 -25.76 -11.53
C ALA A 64 -47.87 -26.43 -11.90
N ALA A 65 -47.33 -27.55 -11.37
CA ALA A 65 -47.64 -28.52 -10.30
C ALA A 65 -46.26 -29.05 -9.76
N ARG A 66 -46.10 -29.66 -8.56
CA ARG A 66 -46.42 -31.03 -8.09
C ARG A 66 -45.70 -32.14 -8.92
N VAL A 67 -44.89 -33.06 -8.36
CA VAL A 67 -45.06 -33.94 -7.17
C VAL A 67 -43.72 -34.27 -6.43
N SER A 68 -43.77 -34.60 -5.13
CA SER A 68 -42.66 -35.02 -4.22
C SER A 68 -42.70 -36.56 -3.92
N PRO A 69 -41.77 -37.24 -3.17
CA PRO A 69 -41.17 -36.87 -1.86
C PRO A 69 -39.68 -37.29 -1.61
N GLY A 70 -39.17 -37.04 -0.40
CA GLY A 70 -37.90 -37.59 0.15
C GLY A 70 -38.14 -38.80 1.10
N PRO A 71 -37.35 -39.03 2.18
CA PRO A 71 -36.24 -38.24 2.75
C PRO A 71 -35.00 -39.09 3.20
N SER A 72 -34.10 -38.49 4.01
CA SER A 72 -33.20 -39.08 5.04
C SER A 72 -31.69 -38.79 4.94
N SER A 73 -30.99 -39.02 6.05
CA SER A 73 -29.53 -38.87 6.32
C SER A 73 -29.16 -39.92 7.38
N PRO A 74 -27.90 -40.06 7.89
CA PRO A 74 -26.61 -39.47 7.48
C PRO A 74 -25.45 -40.50 7.36
N ARG A 75 -24.26 -40.10 6.84
CA ARG A 75 -22.91 -40.46 7.38
C ARG A 75 -21.73 -39.99 6.50
N SER A 76 -20.61 -39.71 7.15
CA SER A 76 -19.22 -39.72 6.63
C SER A 76 -18.57 -41.09 6.99
N PRO A 77 -17.36 -41.50 6.50
CA PRO A 77 -16.26 -40.67 5.95
C PRO A 77 -15.47 -41.29 4.76
N THR A 78 -14.22 -40.83 4.59
CA THR A 78 -13.07 -41.43 3.85
C THR A 78 -12.98 -41.38 2.32
N SER A 79 -11.77 -41.02 1.86
CA SER A 79 -11.20 -41.10 0.50
C SER A 79 -10.41 -42.43 0.34
N PRO A 80 -9.67 -42.74 -0.77
CA PRO A 80 -9.30 -41.95 -1.96
C PRO A 80 -9.28 -42.72 -3.33
N ARG A 81 -8.79 -42.05 -4.41
CA ARG A 81 -8.33 -42.60 -5.73
C ARG A 81 -9.43 -43.17 -6.67
N SER A 82 -9.26 -43.29 -8.00
CA SER A 82 -8.42 -42.59 -9.01
C SER A 82 -8.73 -43.10 -10.45
N PHE A 83 -8.50 -42.29 -11.50
CA PHE A 83 -8.60 -42.64 -12.95
C PHE A 83 -10.03 -43.01 -13.44
N GLN A 84 -10.45 -42.75 -14.70
CA GLN A 84 -9.76 -42.89 -15.99
C GLN A 84 -9.83 -41.65 -16.91
N SER A 85 -9.14 -41.75 -18.06
CA SER A 85 -9.05 -40.77 -19.15
C SER A 85 -9.54 -41.39 -20.47
N LEU A 86 -9.73 -40.57 -21.51
CA LEU A 86 -9.39 -40.90 -22.91
C LEU A 86 -9.61 -39.71 -23.85
N ASN A 87 -8.54 -39.21 -24.50
CA ASN A 87 -8.36 -39.28 -25.97
C ASN A 87 -7.17 -38.43 -26.47
N SER A 88 -6.51 -38.94 -27.51
CA SER A 88 -5.43 -38.31 -28.28
C SER A 88 -5.31 -39.05 -29.62
N PRO A 89 -4.65 -38.49 -30.64
CA PRO A 89 -3.78 -39.36 -31.44
C PRO A 89 -2.47 -38.73 -31.97
N SER A 90 -1.58 -39.66 -32.35
CA SER A 90 -0.50 -39.61 -33.36
C SER A 90 0.86 -38.94 -33.08
N SER A 91 1.89 -39.60 -33.65
CA SER A 91 3.33 -39.33 -33.72
C SER A 91 3.88 -40.15 -34.93
N PRO A 92 5.18 -40.08 -35.33
CA PRO A 92 6.19 -40.96 -34.71
C PRO A 92 7.67 -40.48 -34.76
N GLY A 93 8.57 -41.15 -34.01
CA GLY A 93 10.03 -41.02 -34.16
C GLY A 93 10.86 -41.45 -32.92
N PHE A 94 11.71 -42.48 -33.05
CA PHE A 94 12.53 -43.13 -31.99
C PHE A 94 13.92 -43.51 -32.60
N PRO A 95 14.96 -44.07 -31.90
CA PRO A 95 14.91 -44.80 -30.61
C PRO A 95 16.12 -44.67 -29.60
N LEU A 96 16.03 -45.43 -28.50
CA LEU A 96 17.08 -45.96 -27.57
C LEU A 96 17.61 -45.12 -26.36
N SER A 97 18.05 -45.87 -25.34
CA SER A 97 18.48 -45.55 -23.94
C SER A 97 19.22 -46.81 -23.37
N PRO A 98 19.39 -47.15 -22.05
CA PRO A 98 19.21 -46.46 -20.73
C PRO A 98 20.35 -46.76 -19.66
N PHE A 99 20.11 -46.47 -18.36
CA PHE A 99 20.73 -47.00 -17.09
C PHE A 99 22.09 -46.53 -16.47
N TYR A 100 22.00 -45.77 -15.36
CA TYR A 100 22.43 -46.06 -13.95
C TYR A 100 23.94 -46.39 -13.54
N PRO A 101 24.34 -46.65 -12.25
CA PRO A 101 25.64 -46.20 -11.64
C PRO A 101 26.54 -47.39 -11.14
N PRO A 102 27.44 -47.34 -10.10
CA PRO A 102 28.04 -46.26 -9.26
C PRO A 102 29.57 -46.40 -8.90
N SER A 103 30.06 -45.49 -8.02
CA SER A 103 31.03 -45.71 -6.89
C SER A 103 32.58 -45.68 -7.03
N GLN A 104 33.21 -45.06 -6.00
CA GLN A 104 34.54 -45.24 -5.35
C GLN A 104 35.82 -45.52 -6.19
N SER A 105 36.94 -44.83 -5.97
CA SER A 105 37.85 -45.05 -4.80
C SER A 105 39.04 -44.05 -4.77
N SER A 106 40.03 -44.24 -3.89
CA SER A 106 41.12 -43.30 -3.58
C SER A 106 42.53 -43.85 -3.88
N GLN A 107 43.54 -42.97 -4.00
CA GLN A 107 44.90 -43.21 -3.48
C GLN A 107 45.77 -41.93 -3.38
N TYR A 108 46.94 -42.08 -2.75
CA TYR A 108 47.89 -41.03 -2.29
C TYR A 108 48.91 -40.64 -3.40
N LEU A 109 49.83 -39.65 -3.28
CA LEU A 109 51.03 -39.72 -2.43
C LEU A 109 51.96 -38.46 -2.53
N ASN A 110 52.53 -38.06 -1.39
CA ASN A 110 53.76 -37.28 -1.10
C ASN A 110 54.14 -35.94 -1.80
N SER A 111 54.62 -35.00 -0.96
CA SER A 111 55.54 -33.89 -1.28
C SER A 111 57.02 -34.30 -1.08
N PRO A 112 58.01 -33.47 -1.47
CA PRO A 112 58.87 -32.83 -0.45
C PRO A 112 59.57 -31.47 -0.79
N VAL A 113 59.68 -30.60 0.23
CA VAL A 113 60.88 -29.88 0.76
C VAL A 113 61.76 -28.90 -0.07
N SER A 114 61.95 -27.69 0.51
CA SER A 114 63.02 -26.65 0.42
C SER A 114 63.41 -26.03 -0.97
N ASP A 115 63.99 -24.82 -1.10
CA ASP A 115 64.80 -23.92 -0.24
C ASP A 115 64.62 -22.41 -0.61
N GLY A 116 65.24 -21.48 0.16
CA GLY A 116 65.58 -20.11 -0.34
C GLY A 116 65.24 -18.89 0.55
N PHE A 117 66.23 -18.07 0.91
CA PHE A 117 66.16 -16.99 1.92
C PHE A 117 65.83 -15.56 1.40
N ASN A 118 65.36 -14.71 2.35
CA ASN A 118 65.51 -13.23 2.49
C ASN A 118 64.60 -12.20 1.76
N GLN A 119 63.85 -11.45 2.60
CA GLN A 119 63.74 -9.97 2.74
C GLN A 119 63.60 -9.05 1.49
N ASN A 120 62.77 -7.99 1.47
CA ASN A 120 62.22 -7.18 2.58
C ASN A 120 60.90 -6.42 2.23
N HIS A 121 60.16 -6.02 3.27
CA HIS A 121 59.10 -4.97 3.35
C HIS A 121 58.47 -4.33 2.08
N VAL A 122 57.12 -4.39 1.95
CA VAL A 122 56.16 -3.29 2.27
C VAL A 122 54.70 -3.74 2.03
N SER A 123 53.80 -3.28 2.92
CA SER A 123 52.32 -3.25 2.90
C SER A 123 51.53 -3.77 1.69
N GLY A 124 50.72 -4.81 1.93
CA GLY A 124 49.56 -5.20 1.11
C GLY A 124 48.33 -5.45 2.01
N ALA A 125 47.12 -5.15 1.51
CA ALA A 125 45.89 -5.25 2.31
C ALA A 125 45.25 -6.65 2.27
N THR A 126 44.49 -7.01 3.32
CA THR A 126 43.69 -8.25 3.36
C THR A 126 42.32 -8.07 4.02
N ASP A 127 41.35 -8.81 3.50
CA ASP A 127 39.98 -8.93 3.98
C ASP A 127 39.92 -9.74 5.30
N PRO A 128 39.14 -9.32 6.31
CA PRO A 128 38.85 -10.16 7.47
C PRO A 128 37.60 -11.03 7.23
N ARG A 129 37.78 -12.14 6.50
CA ARG A 129 36.90 -13.32 6.60
C ARG A 129 37.71 -14.49 7.16
N PHE A 130 37.06 -15.26 8.03
CA PHE A 130 37.67 -16.22 8.97
C PHE A 130 38.56 -15.58 10.04
N SER A 131 38.08 -15.59 11.29
CA SER A 131 38.94 -15.52 12.46
C SER A 131 39.29 -16.95 12.85
N THR A 132 40.46 -17.43 12.45
CA THR A 132 41.04 -18.66 12.97
C THR A 132 41.45 -18.44 14.43
N LYS A 133 40.69 -19.01 15.38
CA LYS A 133 41.07 -18.99 16.80
C LYS A 133 42.44 -19.66 16.97
N PRO A 134 43.40 -19.10 17.71
CA PRO A 134 44.49 -19.88 18.28
C PRO A 134 43.91 -20.74 19.41
N SER A 135 43.55 -21.99 19.08
CA SER A 135 43.43 -23.05 20.09
C SER A 135 44.81 -23.37 20.68
N TYR A 136 44.85 -23.98 21.86
CA TYR A 136 46.07 -24.36 22.61
C TYR A 136 46.78 -23.28 23.44
N VAL A 137 46.05 -22.34 24.07
CA VAL A 137 46.51 -21.71 25.33
C VAL A 137 45.35 -21.51 26.33
N MET A 138 44.63 -22.57 26.71
CA MET A 138 43.79 -22.53 27.94
C MET A 138 43.41 -23.89 28.58
N ASP A 139 44.20 -24.96 28.36
CA ASP A 139 44.00 -26.26 29.04
C ASP A 139 44.85 -26.42 30.33
N THR A 140 45.49 -25.35 30.81
CA THR A 140 46.50 -25.39 31.90
C THR A 140 46.28 -24.35 33.00
N VAL A 141 45.04 -23.86 33.19
CA VAL A 141 44.65 -23.00 34.32
C VAL A 141 43.60 -23.69 35.20
N LEU A 142 43.90 -24.92 35.63
CA LEU A 142 43.04 -25.68 36.53
C LEU A 142 43.81 -26.54 37.55
N GLU A 143 45.09 -26.27 37.80
CA GLU A 143 45.85 -26.93 38.87
C GLU A 143 47.08 -26.11 39.34
N THR A 144 46.92 -25.28 40.39
CA THR A 144 48.01 -24.88 41.30
C THR A 144 47.44 -24.53 42.68
N PRO A 145 47.82 -25.22 43.77
CA PRO A 145 47.59 -24.73 45.12
C PRO A 145 48.73 -23.79 45.55
N TYR A 146 48.43 -22.81 46.40
CA TYR A 146 49.44 -22.08 47.18
C TYR A 146 49.19 -22.34 48.67
N PHE A 147 50.26 -22.54 49.45
CA PHE A 147 50.18 -23.02 50.83
C PHE A 147 49.91 -21.91 51.84
N ASP A 148 49.19 -22.28 52.91
CA ASP A 148 49.11 -21.51 54.16
C ASP A 148 50.46 -21.41 54.88
N THR A 149 50.64 -20.34 55.66
CA THR A 149 51.64 -20.29 56.74
C THR A 149 50.97 -19.83 58.05
N PRO A 150 50.96 -20.66 59.11
CA PRO A 150 50.34 -20.33 60.41
C PRO A 150 51.23 -19.39 61.27
N PRO A 151 50.70 -18.83 62.40
CA PRO A 151 51.14 -17.53 62.90
C PRO A 151 52.34 -17.56 63.87
N ARG A 152 52.86 -16.35 64.16
CA ARG A 152 53.66 -16.06 65.36
C ARG A 152 52.99 -15.00 66.24
N THR A 153 53.22 -15.10 67.53
CA THR A 153 52.69 -14.27 68.63
C THR A 153 53.44 -12.94 68.78
N PRO A 154 52.89 -11.94 69.51
CA PRO A 154 53.22 -10.54 69.30
C PRO A 154 54.49 -10.05 69.99
N GLY A 155 55.12 -9.06 69.38
CA GLY A 155 56.23 -8.28 69.94
C GLY A 155 56.42 -6.97 69.16
N ASP A 156 56.73 -5.91 69.91
CA ASP A 156 57.12 -4.56 69.49
C ASP A 156 56.17 -3.70 68.62
N THR A 157 56.20 -2.41 68.93
CA THR A 157 55.35 -1.35 68.36
C THR A 157 56.06 -0.60 67.24
N SER A 158 55.31 0.30 66.58
CA SER A 158 55.77 1.16 65.48
C SER A 158 56.12 0.43 64.17
N PHE A 159 55.10 0.21 63.34
CA PHE A 159 55.28 0.30 61.90
C PHE A 159 54.48 1.45 61.31
N ARG A 160 55.11 2.12 60.35
CA ARG A 160 54.67 3.35 59.68
C ARG A 160 53.52 3.03 58.73
N SER A 161 52.71 4.03 58.38
CA SER A 161 51.61 3.91 57.42
C SER A 161 52.05 3.12 56.18
N THR A 162 51.42 1.97 55.94
CA THR A 162 51.58 1.24 54.68
C THR A 162 50.92 2.05 53.57
N ASP A 163 51.68 2.45 52.55
CA ASP A 163 51.12 3.03 51.34
C ASP A 163 50.14 2.02 50.73
N VAL A 164 48.85 2.35 50.75
CA VAL A 164 47.84 1.62 49.99
C VAL A 164 48.11 1.91 48.53
N LEU A 165 48.73 0.97 47.83
CA LEU A 165 49.01 1.08 46.41
C LEU A 165 47.68 1.26 45.67
N GLU A 166 47.38 2.50 45.25
CA GLU A 166 46.10 2.81 44.61
C GLU A 166 46.00 2.00 43.30
N PRO A 167 44.93 1.20 43.11
CA PRO A 167 44.92 0.19 42.05
C PRO A 167 44.99 0.85 40.68
N THR A 168 45.98 0.44 39.90
CA THR A 168 46.27 1.05 38.60
C THR A 168 45.07 0.90 37.65
N GLU A 169 44.63 2.04 37.11
CA GLU A 169 43.57 2.08 36.10
C GLU A 169 44.10 1.65 34.73
N ILE A 170 43.44 0.66 34.14
CA ILE A 170 43.80 0.08 32.84
C ILE A 170 42.75 0.48 31.79
N PRO A 171 43.13 0.95 30.60
CA PRO A 171 42.15 1.25 29.55
C PRO A 171 41.56 -0.04 28.98
N LEU A 172 40.25 -0.22 29.12
CA LEU A 172 39.49 -1.36 28.59
C LEU A 172 39.89 -1.68 27.14
N ASN A 173 40.46 -2.87 26.92
CA ASN A 173 40.86 -3.33 25.59
C ASN A 173 39.96 -4.48 25.13
N ASN A 174 39.66 -4.55 23.83
CA ASN A 174 38.78 -5.56 23.22
C ASN A 174 37.36 -5.72 23.83
N GLY A 175 36.89 -4.78 24.65
CA GLY A 175 35.58 -4.86 25.30
C GLY A 175 34.38 -4.89 24.33
N TRP A 176 33.23 -5.33 24.87
CA TRP A 176 31.97 -5.51 24.14
C TRP A 176 31.54 -4.27 23.35
N ARG A 177 31.04 -4.53 22.12
CA ARG A 177 30.71 -3.50 21.13
C ARG A 177 29.42 -3.85 20.36
N PRO A 178 28.28 -3.18 20.66
CA PRO A 178 27.03 -3.36 19.92
C PRO A 178 27.20 -3.23 18.41
N TRP A 179 26.81 -4.27 17.66
CA TRP A 179 27.09 -4.37 16.23
C TRP A 179 26.42 -3.28 15.37
N TRP A 180 25.15 -2.94 15.65
CA TRP A 180 24.41 -1.91 14.91
C TRP A 180 24.85 -0.49 15.24
N LEU A 181 25.56 -0.29 16.35
CA LEU A 181 26.06 1.02 16.79
C LEU A 181 27.51 1.29 16.33
N ARG A 182 28.10 0.40 15.51
CA ARG A 182 29.46 0.58 14.95
C ARG A 182 29.43 1.63 13.84
N ARG A 183 30.44 2.49 13.79
CA ARG A 183 30.59 3.55 12.75
C ARG A 183 30.35 3.05 11.32
N ARG A 184 30.81 1.84 10.96
CA ARG A 184 30.55 1.22 9.64
C ARG A 184 29.05 1.11 9.32
N VAL A 185 28.22 0.73 10.29
CA VAL A 185 26.76 0.59 10.10
C VAL A 185 26.10 1.96 9.96
N THR A 186 26.49 2.94 10.78
CA THR A 186 26.05 4.35 10.62
C THR A 186 26.41 4.89 9.25
N SER A 187 27.64 4.66 8.77
CA SER A 187 28.09 5.03 7.43
C SER A 187 27.29 4.34 6.32
N THR A 188 26.90 3.06 6.46
CA THR A 188 26.01 2.43 5.47
C THR A 188 24.63 3.06 5.43
N PHE A 189 24.03 3.45 6.58
CA PHE A 189 22.75 4.17 6.59
C PHE A 189 22.85 5.58 5.98
N ILE A 190 23.98 6.27 6.15
CA ILE A 190 24.25 7.55 5.47
C ILE A 190 24.28 7.32 3.95
N GLY A 191 25.09 6.35 3.49
CA GLY A 191 25.22 6.01 2.07
C GLY A 191 23.90 5.60 1.42
N THR A 192 23.09 4.76 2.07
CA THR A 192 21.77 4.38 1.52
C THR A 192 20.79 5.55 1.52
N SER A 193 20.83 6.45 2.50
CA SER A 193 19.94 7.62 2.53
C SER A 193 20.28 8.62 1.41
N ILE A 194 21.58 8.88 1.18
CA ILE A 194 22.03 9.72 0.06
C ILE A 194 21.69 9.07 -1.29
N MET A 195 21.93 7.77 -1.45
CA MET A 195 21.56 7.04 -2.68
C MET A 195 20.06 7.11 -2.95
N LEU A 196 19.20 6.93 -1.94
CA LEU A 196 17.76 7.01 -2.10
C LEU A 196 17.27 8.44 -2.41
N ALA A 197 17.94 9.47 -1.90
CA ALA A 197 17.67 10.86 -2.30
C ALA A 197 18.01 11.10 -3.78
N VAL A 198 19.19 10.68 -4.22
CA VAL A 198 19.63 10.81 -5.62
C VAL A 198 18.75 10.00 -6.58
N ILE A 199 18.35 8.78 -6.20
CA ILE A 199 17.39 7.98 -6.97
C ILE A 199 16.03 8.70 -7.04
N GLY A 200 15.59 9.35 -5.96
CA GLY A 200 14.39 10.20 -5.95
C GLY A 200 14.45 11.29 -7.02
N GLU A 201 15.50 12.14 -6.98
CA GLU A 201 15.73 13.21 -7.96
C GLU A 201 15.77 12.70 -9.42
N VAL A 202 16.51 11.62 -9.68
CA VAL A 202 16.62 11.00 -11.02
C VAL A 202 15.28 10.46 -11.50
N VAL A 203 14.47 9.86 -10.60
CA VAL A 203 13.12 9.39 -10.93
C VAL A 203 12.20 10.58 -11.26
N MET A 204 12.30 11.73 -10.57
CA MET A 204 11.49 12.91 -10.92
C MET A 204 11.80 13.40 -12.33
N TRP A 205 13.09 13.53 -12.65
CA TRP A 205 13.57 13.95 -13.96
C TRP A 205 13.10 13.01 -15.08
N TRP A 206 13.16 11.69 -14.85
CA TRP A 206 12.67 10.69 -15.81
C TRP A 206 11.14 10.74 -15.99
N LEU A 207 10.39 10.88 -14.90
CA LEU A 207 8.92 10.98 -14.90
C LEU A 207 8.39 12.31 -15.46
N THR A 208 9.23 13.34 -15.54
CA THR A 208 8.91 14.60 -16.22
C THR A 208 8.99 14.45 -17.75
N GLN A 209 9.63 13.40 -18.26
CA GLN A 209 9.85 13.16 -19.69
C GLN A 209 9.06 11.96 -20.25
N ASN A 210 8.72 10.97 -19.42
CA ASN A 210 8.17 9.68 -19.88
C ASN A 210 6.90 9.30 -19.11
N ASN A 211 5.88 8.86 -19.85
CA ASN A 211 4.69 8.23 -19.27
C ASN A 211 5.01 6.80 -18.79
N ILE A 212 4.49 6.40 -17.62
CA ILE A 212 4.72 5.06 -17.06
C ILE A 212 3.73 4.05 -17.63
N ASP A 213 4.24 2.92 -18.15
CA ASP A 213 3.46 1.73 -18.49
C ASP A 213 2.55 1.26 -17.34
N SER A 214 1.26 1.10 -17.63
CA SER A 214 0.26 0.59 -16.68
C SER A 214 0.61 -0.79 -16.10
N ARG A 215 1.39 -1.60 -16.84
CA ARG A 215 1.92 -2.91 -16.41
C ARG A 215 2.79 -2.81 -15.13
N LEU A 216 3.45 -1.69 -14.89
CA LEU A 216 4.32 -1.48 -13.74
C LEU A 216 3.63 -0.75 -12.57
N LYS A 217 2.32 -0.45 -12.68
CA LYS A 217 1.53 0.30 -11.68
C LYS A 217 1.70 -0.23 -10.25
N GLY A 218 1.67 -1.55 -10.05
CA GLY A 218 1.86 -2.17 -8.73
C GLY A 218 3.29 -2.11 -8.20
N LEU A 219 4.31 -2.11 -9.07
CA LEU A 219 5.70 -1.99 -8.65
C LEU A 219 5.99 -0.57 -8.13
N TRP A 220 5.45 0.45 -8.79
CA TRP A 220 5.64 1.85 -8.40
C TRP A 220 4.82 2.25 -7.15
N THR A 221 3.60 1.76 -6.97
CA THR A 221 2.82 2.07 -5.75
C THR A 221 3.36 1.42 -4.48
N PHE A 222 3.87 0.18 -4.55
CA PHE A 222 4.37 -0.52 -3.36
C PHE A 222 5.89 -0.39 -3.16
N GLY A 223 6.68 -0.25 -4.23
CA GLY A 223 8.16 -0.27 -4.19
C GLY A 223 8.79 0.70 -3.19
N PRO A 224 8.52 2.02 -3.25
CA PRO A 224 9.09 3.00 -2.32
C PRO A 224 8.73 2.69 -0.86
N VAL A 225 7.46 2.33 -0.61
CA VAL A 225 6.94 2.02 0.73
C VAL A 225 7.64 0.79 1.32
N VAL A 226 7.87 -0.25 0.52
CA VAL A 226 8.60 -1.46 0.91
C VAL A 226 10.05 -1.15 1.25
N VAL A 227 10.77 -0.40 0.39
CA VAL A 227 12.18 -0.03 0.62
C VAL A 227 12.34 0.77 1.91
N VAL A 228 11.50 1.79 2.13
CA VAL A 228 11.53 2.60 3.35
C VAL A 228 11.14 1.78 4.58
N SER A 229 10.16 0.87 4.46
CA SER A 229 9.76 -0.02 5.56
C SER A 229 10.87 -1.00 5.97
N ILE A 230 11.64 -1.51 5.01
CA ILE A 230 12.85 -2.32 5.28
C ILE A 230 13.90 -1.46 5.99
N MET A 231 14.19 -0.25 5.50
CA MET A 231 15.16 0.65 6.14
C MET A 231 14.75 0.98 7.58
N ALA A 232 13.46 1.21 7.83
CA ALA A 232 12.91 1.42 9.17
C ALA A 232 13.02 0.18 10.08
N MET A 233 12.88 -1.04 9.52
CA MET A 233 12.98 -2.29 10.30
C MET A 233 14.42 -2.57 10.75
N LEU A 234 15.39 -2.25 9.90
CA LEU A 234 16.81 -2.28 10.24
C LEU A 234 17.14 -1.15 11.24
N TRP A 235 16.60 0.06 11.04
CA TRP A 235 16.82 1.19 11.96
C TRP A 235 16.32 0.93 13.38
N ALA A 236 15.21 0.21 13.55
CA ALA A 236 14.71 -0.17 14.87
C ALA A 236 15.75 -0.94 15.71
N ARG A 237 16.73 -1.59 15.09
CA ARG A 237 17.86 -2.23 15.80
C ARG A 237 18.88 -1.22 16.28
N VAL A 238 19.23 -0.24 15.44
CA VAL A 238 20.04 0.92 15.85
C VAL A 238 19.35 1.68 16.99
N GLU A 239 18.04 1.92 16.91
CA GLU A 239 17.25 2.54 17.99
C GLU A 239 17.32 1.73 19.29
N THR A 240 17.00 0.43 19.27
CA THR A 240 17.03 -0.38 20.51
C THR A 240 18.41 -0.46 21.15
N GLN A 241 19.49 -0.61 20.35
CA GLN A 241 20.86 -0.59 20.89
C GLN A 241 21.25 0.79 21.42
N ALA A 242 20.86 1.89 20.74
CA ALA A 242 21.08 3.24 21.23
C ALA A 242 20.40 3.48 22.60
N LEU A 243 19.13 3.09 22.76
CA LEU A 243 18.38 3.25 24.01
C LEU A 243 18.95 2.38 25.15
N LEU A 244 19.36 1.14 24.86
CA LEU A 244 19.88 0.19 25.86
C LEU A 244 21.30 0.54 26.34
N TYR A 245 22.21 0.90 25.43
CA TYR A 245 23.63 1.06 25.77
C TYR A 245 24.03 2.49 26.14
N THR A 246 23.22 3.52 25.86
CA THR A 246 23.57 4.92 26.22
C THR A 246 23.88 5.12 27.71
N PRO A 247 23.13 4.56 28.68
CA PRO A 247 23.48 4.67 30.10
C PRO A 247 24.90 4.19 30.40
N TRP A 248 25.32 3.07 29.80
CA TRP A 248 26.68 2.53 29.96
C TRP A 248 27.73 3.37 29.22
N ILE A 249 27.46 3.84 28.00
CA ILE A 249 28.35 4.72 27.22
C ILE A 249 28.63 6.04 27.95
N VAL A 250 27.65 6.56 28.70
CA VAL A 250 27.82 7.81 29.47
C VAL A 250 28.59 7.60 30.78
N LEU A 251 28.72 6.36 31.28
CA LEU A 251 29.51 6.03 32.48
C LEU A 251 31.01 5.76 32.18
N ASP A 252 31.37 5.60 30.90
CA ASP A 252 32.75 5.32 30.44
C ASP A 252 33.75 6.41 30.85
N GLY A 253 34.88 5.99 31.42
CA GLY A 253 36.00 6.82 31.85
C GLY A 253 35.74 7.79 33.01
N LYS A 254 36.81 8.39 33.56
CA LYS A 254 36.69 9.48 34.53
C LYS A 254 36.29 10.79 33.86
N PRO A 255 35.45 11.62 34.50
CA PRO A 255 35.02 12.91 33.94
C PRO A 255 36.16 13.92 33.89
N THR A 256 36.29 14.57 32.74
CA THR A 256 37.31 15.59 32.45
C THR A 256 36.85 17.01 32.77
N THR A 257 35.54 17.24 32.90
CA THR A 257 34.95 18.56 33.13
C THR A 257 33.77 18.51 34.12
N VAL A 258 33.44 19.64 34.73
CA VAL A 258 32.31 19.78 35.68
C VAL A 258 30.94 19.55 35.00
N GLU A 259 30.81 19.83 33.70
CA GLU A 259 29.60 19.49 32.95
C GLU A 259 29.50 17.97 32.69
N GLU A 260 30.63 17.27 32.62
CA GLU A 260 30.67 15.81 32.49
C GLU A 260 30.31 15.10 33.80
N THR A 261 30.75 15.59 34.96
CA THR A 261 30.29 15.07 36.27
C THR A 261 28.77 15.24 36.43
N ARG A 262 28.23 16.40 36.00
CA ARG A 262 26.77 16.65 35.94
C ARG A 262 26.04 15.68 35.01
N ARG A 263 26.62 15.28 33.88
CA ARG A 263 26.04 14.26 32.99
C ARG A 263 26.09 12.86 33.62
N LYS A 264 27.15 12.52 34.37
CA LYS A 264 27.36 11.22 35.05
C LYS A 264 26.54 11.00 36.34
N GLN A 265 25.77 11.99 36.79
CA GLN A 265 24.93 11.90 38.00
C GLN A 265 23.87 10.79 37.92
N GLY A 266 23.65 10.06 39.03
CA GLY A 266 22.88 8.81 39.04
C GLY A 266 21.46 8.89 38.45
N HIS A 267 20.77 10.03 38.59
CA HIS A 267 19.42 10.26 38.04
C HIS A 267 19.40 10.44 36.50
N ARG A 268 20.55 10.62 35.85
CA ARG A 268 20.72 10.79 34.39
C ARG A 268 21.35 9.57 33.71
N THR A 269 21.93 8.66 34.50
CA THR A 269 22.64 7.47 34.04
C THR A 269 22.04 6.20 34.64
N VAL A 270 22.43 5.86 35.87
CA VAL A 270 22.22 4.54 36.49
C VAL A 270 20.72 4.25 36.73
N LEU A 271 19.94 5.27 37.11
CA LEU A 271 18.49 5.19 37.31
C LEU A 271 17.68 5.26 35.99
N LEU A 272 18.29 5.63 34.86
CA LEU A 272 17.55 6.02 33.66
C LEU A 272 17.27 4.82 32.73
N ASP A 273 15.99 4.54 32.52
CA ASP A 273 15.49 3.45 31.69
C ASP A 273 14.90 3.99 30.37
N TYR A 274 15.77 4.35 29.42
CA TYR A 274 15.35 4.83 28.09
C TYR A 274 14.35 3.91 27.37
N PRO A 275 14.51 2.57 27.38
CA PRO A 275 13.53 1.68 26.76
C PRO A 275 12.17 1.62 27.47
N SER A 276 11.99 2.09 28.71
CA SER A 276 10.63 2.14 29.33
C SER A 276 9.81 3.34 28.87
N LEU A 277 10.49 4.46 28.59
CA LEU A 277 9.88 5.73 28.22
C LEU A 277 9.19 5.65 26.84
N GLY A 278 8.08 6.39 26.67
CA GLY A 278 7.47 6.58 25.35
C GLY A 278 8.37 7.43 24.45
N SER A 279 8.43 7.20 23.14
CA SER A 279 9.46 7.82 22.28
C SER A 279 9.51 9.36 22.33
N PHE A 280 8.38 10.04 22.52
CA PHE A 280 8.38 11.50 22.74
C PHE A 280 9.02 11.90 24.08
N GLN A 281 8.69 11.21 25.17
CA GLN A 281 9.26 11.44 26.50
C GLN A 281 10.74 11.05 26.56
N ALA A 282 11.14 9.97 25.88
CA ALA A 282 12.52 9.58 25.72
C ALA A 282 13.32 10.64 24.95
N LEU A 283 12.73 11.28 23.93
CA LEU A 283 13.35 12.37 23.17
C LEU A 283 13.54 13.63 24.02
N THR A 284 12.51 14.06 24.78
CA THR A 284 12.61 15.25 25.63
C THR A 284 13.62 15.05 26.77
N THR A 285 13.60 13.89 27.44
CA THR A 285 14.59 13.53 28.47
C THR A 285 16.00 13.39 27.88
N ALA A 286 16.16 12.80 26.69
CA ALA A 286 17.46 12.72 26.02
C ALA A 286 18.01 14.09 25.64
N PHE A 287 17.15 15.02 25.19
CA PHE A 287 17.54 16.39 24.87
C PHE A 287 17.99 17.14 26.14
N GLN A 288 17.20 17.07 27.22
CA GLN A 288 17.54 17.67 28.52
C GLN A 288 18.86 17.13 29.11
N ASN A 289 19.10 15.82 28.99
CA ASN A 289 20.36 15.19 29.44
C ASN A 289 21.52 15.36 28.44
N ARG A 290 21.30 15.99 27.28
CA ARG A 290 22.27 16.14 26.18
C ARG A 290 22.79 14.79 25.65
N HIS A 291 21.94 13.75 25.60
CA HIS A 291 22.30 12.41 25.08
C HIS A 291 22.08 12.35 23.55
N HIS A 292 22.96 13.02 22.81
CA HIS A 292 22.84 13.24 21.35
C HIS A 292 22.58 11.96 20.53
N LEU A 293 23.17 10.83 20.94
CA LEU A 293 22.99 9.53 20.27
C LEU A 293 21.56 8.97 20.38
N VAL A 294 20.84 9.26 21.47
CA VAL A 294 19.41 8.91 21.64
C VAL A 294 18.51 9.92 20.93
N VAL A 295 18.86 11.21 20.98
CA VAL A 295 18.14 12.26 20.23
C VAL A 295 18.14 11.94 18.73
N ALA A 296 19.32 11.65 18.16
CA ALA A 296 19.45 11.28 16.75
C ALA A 296 18.67 10.00 16.41
N SER A 297 18.76 8.95 17.23
CA SER A 297 18.09 7.67 16.91
C SER A 297 16.56 7.77 16.90
N ILE A 298 15.99 8.57 17.80
CA ILE A 298 14.54 8.83 17.86
C ILE A 298 14.10 9.82 16.75
N VAL A 299 14.88 10.86 16.45
CA VAL A 299 14.57 11.77 15.34
C VAL A 299 14.55 11.02 14.00
N ILE A 300 15.55 10.19 13.72
CA ILE A 300 15.61 9.39 12.49
C ILE A 300 14.46 8.37 12.44
N LYS A 301 14.06 7.80 13.58
CA LYS A 301 12.84 6.96 13.66
C LYS A 301 11.59 7.72 13.24
N PHE A 302 11.38 8.95 13.71
CA PHE A 302 10.23 9.76 13.32
C PHE A 302 10.28 10.15 11.83
N LEU A 303 11.44 10.54 11.32
CA LEU A 303 11.64 10.83 9.89
C LEU A 303 11.34 9.61 9.01
N LEU A 304 11.80 8.41 9.40
CA LEU A 304 11.47 7.16 8.72
C LEU A 304 9.98 6.83 8.75
N ARG A 305 9.27 7.14 9.83
CA ARG A 305 7.80 6.94 9.90
C ARG A 305 7.03 7.94 9.07
N ALA A 306 7.47 9.20 9.02
CA ALA A 306 6.94 10.18 8.05
C ALA A 306 7.20 9.69 6.62
N GLN A 307 8.41 9.20 6.32
CA GLN A 307 8.77 8.72 4.99
C GLN A 307 7.90 7.56 4.49
N ILE A 308 7.46 6.65 5.37
CA ILE A 308 6.48 5.61 5.02
C ILE A 308 5.16 6.25 4.55
N VAL A 309 4.65 7.25 5.27
CA VAL A 309 3.40 7.96 4.93
C VAL A 309 3.52 8.80 3.65
N LEU A 310 4.64 9.48 3.42
CA LEU A 310 4.88 10.17 2.15
C LEU A 310 4.95 9.16 1.00
N SER A 311 5.64 8.03 1.18
CA SER A 311 5.77 6.97 0.18
C SER A 311 4.42 6.42 -0.29
N THR A 312 3.39 6.37 0.58
CA THR A 312 2.06 5.86 0.22
C THR A 312 1.25 6.82 -0.65
N ALA A 313 1.66 8.09 -0.78
CA ALA A 313 0.92 9.15 -1.50
C ALA A 313 1.64 9.66 -2.77
N VAL A 314 2.83 9.15 -3.11
CA VAL A 314 3.65 9.60 -4.25
C VAL A 314 2.92 9.50 -5.59
N PHE A 315 2.23 8.39 -5.82
CA PHE A 315 1.67 8.06 -7.13
C PHE A 315 0.14 8.13 -7.12
N HIS A 316 -0.39 8.79 -8.14
CA HIS A 316 -1.82 8.86 -8.41
C HIS A 316 -2.09 8.28 -9.80
N ALA A 317 -3.25 7.63 -9.97
CA ALA A 317 -3.68 7.10 -11.27
C ALA A 317 -4.62 8.11 -11.92
N GLU A 318 -4.06 8.95 -12.79
CA GLU A 318 -4.83 9.87 -13.61
C GLU A 318 -5.41 9.08 -14.79
N ILE A 319 -6.68 9.33 -15.13
CA ILE A 319 -7.36 8.59 -16.20
C ILE A 319 -7.79 9.60 -17.26
N HIS A 320 -7.29 9.42 -18.48
CA HIS A 320 -7.70 10.23 -19.63
C HIS A 320 -9.06 9.76 -20.17
N VAL A 321 -9.73 10.65 -20.91
CA VAL A 321 -11.05 10.43 -21.50
C VAL A 321 -11.07 9.16 -22.38
N ASP A 322 -9.94 8.84 -23.02
CA ASP A 322 -9.72 7.62 -23.83
C ASP A 322 -9.69 6.30 -22.99
N GLY A 323 -10.14 6.33 -21.74
CA GLY A 323 -10.12 5.20 -20.79
C GLY A 323 -8.73 4.77 -20.30
N SER A 324 -7.66 5.42 -20.77
CA SER A 324 -6.28 5.05 -20.44
C SER A 324 -5.86 5.61 -19.07
N SER A 325 -5.43 4.72 -18.15
CA SER A 325 -4.93 5.15 -16.82
C SER A 325 -3.41 5.31 -16.83
N LEU A 326 -2.94 6.56 -16.79
CA LEU A 326 -1.53 6.91 -16.63
C LEU A 326 -1.19 7.09 -15.14
N LEU A 327 -0.01 6.64 -14.73
CA LEU A 327 0.46 6.83 -13.35
C LEU A 327 1.31 8.10 -13.26
N ARG A 328 0.73 9.19 -12.75
CA ARG A 328 1.43 10.47 -12.56
C ARG A 328 1.93 10.58 -11.12
N ALA A 329 3.16 11.06 -10.94
CA ALA A 329 3.76 11.29 -9.63
C ALA A 329 3.47 12.71 -9.12
N ARG A 330 3.17 12.83 -7.84
CA ARG A 330 2.98 14.11 -7.14
C ARG A 330 4.34 14.71 -6.81
N LEU A 331 4.87 15.53 -7.71
CA LEU A 331 6.24 16.06 -7.69
C LEU A 331 6.63 16.68 -6.32
N GLY A 332 5.73 17.44 -5.69
CA GLY A 332 5.96 18.01 -4.35
C GLY A 332 6.15 16.99 -3.23
N ILE A 333 5.49 15.83 -3.30
CA ILE A 333 5.69 14.72 -2.34
C ILE A 333 7.04 14.04 -2.60
N LEU A 334 7.44 13.93 -3.86
CA LEU A 334 8.70 13.31 -4.25
C LEU A 334 9.92 14.19 -3.87
N HIS A 335 9.83 15.52 -4.02
CA HIS A 335 10.78 16.47 -3.42
C HIS A 335 10.81 16.40 -1.90
N ALA A 336 9.65 16.33 -1.23
CA ALA A 336 9.61 16.17 0.22
C ALA A 336 10.29 14.86 0.67
N MET A 337 10.15 13.77 -0.10
CA MET A 337 10.85 12.50 0.14
C MET A 337 12.36 12.57 -0.10
N ALA A 338 12.84 13.29 -1.12
CA ALA A 338 14.27 13.50 -1.30
C ALA A 338 14.85 14.35 -0.15
N GLY A 339 14.15 15.43 0.24
CA GLY A 339 14.51 16.30 1.35
C GLY A 339 14.58 15.59 2.70
N THR A 340 13.61 14.74 3.04
CA THR A 340 13.65 13.94 4.28
C THR A 340 14.80 12.93 4.31
N PHE A 341 15.17 12.30 3.18
CA PHE A 341 16.36 11.45 3.11
C PHE A 341 17.66 12.23 3.34
N LEU A 342 17.76 13.46 2.82
CA LEU A 342 18.88 14.36 3.10
C LEU A 342 18.92 14.81 4.58
N ILE A 343 17.76 15.09 5.19
CA ILE A 343 17.66 15.40 6.62
C ILE A 343 18.04 14.19 7.48
N ILE A 344 17.67 12.96 7.09
CA ILE A 344 18.12 11.71 7.74
C ILE A 344 19.66 11.60 7.66
N SER A 345 20.25 11.86 6.48
CA SER A 345 21.72 11.89 6.32
C SER A 345 22.38 12.91 7.24
N GLY A 346 21.83 14.14 7.33
CA GLY A 346 22.30 15.17 8.26
C GLY A 346 22.21 14.74 9.73
N ALA A 347 21.09 14.14 10.14
CA ALA A 347 20.88 13.64 11.50
C ALA A 347 21.80 12.46 11.87
N LEU A 348 22.31 11.71 10.89
CA LEU A 348 23.27 10.63 11.10
C LEU A 348 24.72 11.11 11.35
N LEU A 349 25.09 12.32 10.90
CA LEU A 349 26.45 12.84 11.07
C LEU A 349 26.86 13.04 12.55
N PRO A 350 26.05 13.65 13.44
CA PRO A 350 26.33 13.69 14.88
C PRO A 350 26.44 12.29 15.50
N MET A 351 25.67 11.31 14.99
CA MET A 351 25.71 9.94 15.47
C MET A 351 27.00 9.22 15.08
N LEU A 352 27.60 9.54 13.93
CA LEU A 352 28.90 9.02 13.52
C LEU A 352 30.03 9.54 14.42
N TYR A 353 29.95 10.81 14.83
CA TYR A 353 30.88 11.43 15.77
C TYR A 353 30.76 10.82 17.18
N HIS A 354 29.54 10.79 17.74
CA HIS A 354 29.24 10.25 19.07
C HIS A 354 29.09 8.71 19.13
N ALA A 355 29.43 7.98 18.07
CA ALA A 355 29.45 6.52 18.09
C ALA A 355 30.44 5.97 19.14
N PRO A 356 30.13 4.82 19.79
CA PRO A 356 30.93 4.26 20.88
C PRO A 356 32.40 4.03 20.50
N SER A 357 33.25 4.08 21.51
CA SER A 357 34.72 4.13 21.38
C SER A 357 35.32 2.91 20.67
N ALA A 358 36.54 3.06 20.18
CA ALA A 358 37.33 1.95 19.62
C ALA A 358 37.96 1.04 20.70
N ARG A 359 37.43 1.06 21.93
CA ARG A 359 37.90 0.28 23.09
C ARG A 359 36.88 -0.77 23.54
N GLY A 360 35.63 -0.34 23.72
CA GLY A 360 34.53 -1.15 24.23
C GLY A 360 33.60 -0.29 25.09
N ILE A 361 32.56 -0.88 25.67
CA ILE A 361 31.69 -0.21 26.65
C ILE A 361 31.75 -0.90 28.01
N ALA A 362 31.89 -2.23 28.01
CA ALA A 362 32.07 -3.09 29.18
C ALA A 362 32.76 -4.39 28.70
N PRO A 363 33.27 -5.26 29.59
CA PRO A 363 33.73 -6.61 29.22
C PRO A 363 32.69 -7.41 28.42
N ARG A 364 31.40 -7.32 28.79
CA ARG A 364 30.30 -8.17 28.31
C ARG A 364 29.08 -7.38 27.81
N ASP A 365 28.14 -8.07 27.15
CA ASP A 365 26.77 -7.58 26.88
C ASP A 365 25.91 -7.46 28.16
N PRO A 366 25.54 -6.24 28.62
CA PRO A 366 24.64 -6.02 29.75
C PRO A 366 23.14 -6.24 29.44
N THR A 367 22.76 -6.97 28.39
CA THR A 367 21.32 -7.24 28.10
C THR A 367 20.75 -8.51 28.72
N SER A 368 21.57 -9.43 29.25
CA SER A 368 21.10 -10.58 30.03
C SER A 368 21.17 -10.29 31.54
N PRO A 369 20.22 -10.78 32.36
CA PRO A 369 20.28 -10.67 33.82
C PRO A 369 21.56 -11.29 34.42
N ALA A 370 22.10 -12.33 33.81
CA ALA A 370 23.40 -12.89 34.17
C ALA A 370 24.55 -11.92 33.83
N GLY A 371 24.52 -11.28 32.67
CA GLY A 371 25.58 -10.40 32.21
C GLY A 371 25.69 -9.11 33.02
N THR A 372 24.58 -8.53 33.46
CA THR A 372 24.61 -7.41 34.41
C THR A 372 25.00 -7.84 35.80
N ALA A 373 24.66 -9.06 36.25
CA ALA A 373 25.18 -9.59 37.50
C ALA A 373 26.71 -9.74 37.45
N THR A 374 27.27 -10.34 36.39
CA THR A 374 28.74 -10.47 36.25
C THR A 374 29.44 -9.12 36.18
N LEU A 375 28.85 -8.11 35.54
CA LEU A 375 29.40 -6.74 35.47
C LEU A 375 29.23 -5.92 36.76
N LEU A 376 28.63 -6.48 37.81
CA LEU A 376 28.41 -5.80 39.09
C LEU A 376 29.05 -6.53 40.29
N THR A 377 29.66 -7.71 40.10
CA THR A 377 30.27 -8.54 41.17
C THR A 377 31.24 -7.76 42.06
N SER A 378 32.18 -7.07 41.42
CA SER A 378 33.24 -6.23 42.01
C SER A 378 32.70 -4.91 42.63
N SER A 379 31.48 -4.52 42.29
CA SER A 379 30.94 -3.16 42.53
C SER A 379 30.39 -2.98 43.96
N HIS A 380 31.12 -3.47 44.96
CA HIS A 380 30.66 -3.61 46.34
C HIS A 380 30.15 -2.29 46.96
N GLN A 381 30.80 -1.15 46.70
CA GLN A 381 30.37 0.16 47.22
C GLN A 381 29.00 0.60 46.66
N PHE A 382 28.69 0.26 45.41
CA PHE A 382 27.41 0.56 44.78
C PHE A 382 26.31 -0.41 45.27
N LEU A 383 26.62 -1.71 45.36
CA LEU A 383 25.68 -2.74 45.86
C LEU A 383 25.30 -2.53 47.33
N THR A 384 26.26 -2.18 48.20
CA THR A 384 26.02 -1.99 49.64
C THR A 384 25.04 -0.86 49.94
N ARG A 385 25.05 0.25 49.20
CA ARG A 385 24.02 1.31 49.30
C ARG A 385 22.62 0.81 48.91
N LEU A 386 22.54 -0.16 48.00
CA LEU A 386 21.29 -0.75 47.51
C LEU A 386 20.82 -1.97 48.34
N SER A 387 21.59 -2.43 49.32
CA SER A 387 21.17 -3.51 50.22
C SER A 387 19.86 -3.21 50.94
N GLY A 388 18.99 -4.21 51.04
CA GLY A 388 17.63 -4.10 51.57
C GLY A 388 16.61 -3.40 50.65
N THR A 389 16.99 -2.91 49.47
CA THR A 389 16.04 -2.19 48.57
C THR A 389 15.33 -3.07 47.55
N GLY A 390 15.63 -4.37 47.47
CA GLY A 390 15.15 -5.25 46.39
C GLY A 390 13.63 -5.28 46.20
N HIS A 391 12.87 -5.30 47.31
CA HIS A 391 11.39 -5.30 47.33
C HIS A 391 10.77 -3.92 47.06
N ALA A 392 11.56 -2.85 47.24
CA ALA A 392 11.09 -1.47 47.20
C ALA A 392 10.89 -0.99 45.75
N ASP A 393 10.28 0.18 45.58
CA ASP A 393 9.98 0.74 44.27
C ASP A 393 11.21 1.35 43.57
N MET A 394 10.99 2.25 42.60
CA MET A 394 12.06 2.97 41.91
C MET A 394 12.37 4.34 42.55
N GLU A 395 11.42 4.97 43.26
CA GLU A 395 11.63 6.27 43.90
C GLU A 395 12.50 6.15 45.16
N THR A 396 12.30 5.11 45.98
CA THR A 396 13.17 4.80 47.13
C THR A 396 14.60 4.43 46.71
N VAL A 397 14.77 3.67 45.62
CA VAL A 397 16.07 3.41 45.00
C VAL A 397 16.69 4.71 44.46
N GLY A 398 15.86 5.58 43.87
CA GLY A 398 16.24 6.92 43.44
C GLY A 398 16.77 7.79 44.58
N ALA A 399 16.10 7.78 45.74
CA ALA A 399 16.50 8.53 46.92
C ALA A 399 17.85 8.07 47.49
N ARG A 400 18.12 6.76 47.54
CA ARG A 400 19.44 6.25 48.00
C ARG A 400 20.60 6.52 47.04
N LEU A 401 20.30 6.72 45.75
CA LEU A 401 21.27 7.11 44.72
C LEU A 401 21.22 8.62 44.41
N ALA A 402 20.55 9.42 45.25
CA ALA A 402 20.56 10.87 45.14
C ALA A 402 21.94 11.44 45.51
N SER A 403 22.28 12.59 44.93
CA SER A 403 23.56 13.33 45.08
C SER A 403 24.85 12.64 44.57
N SER A 404 24.88 11.33 44.32
CA SER A 404 26.05 10.64 43.77
C SER A 404 26.14 10.66 42.23
N TRP A 405 27.35 10.53 41.71
CA TRP A 405 27.65 10.19 40.32
C TRP A 405 28.53 8.93 40.26
N TYR A 406 28.58 8.31 39.08
CA TYR A 406 29.20 6.98 38.91
C TYR A 406 30.10 6.96 37.67
N THR A 407 31.14 6.13 37.72
CA THR A 407 32.07 5.84 36.62
C THR A 407 32.26 4.32 36.51
N THR A 408 32.46 3.83 35.29
CA THR A 408 32.99 2.48 35.07
C THR A 408 34.51 2.56 35.06
N GLU A 409 35.17 1.88 36.00
CA GLU A 409 36.62 1.82 36.11
C GLU A 409 37.10 0.38 36.05
N LEU A 410 38.27 0.17 35.44
CA LEU A 410 38.90 -1.14 35.32
C LEU A 410 40.19 -1.12 36.14
N THR A 411 40.20 -1.90 37.21
CA THR A 411 41.26 -1.88 38.23
C THR A 411 41.89 -3.25 38.39
N GLN A 412 43.23 -3.29 38.40
CA GLN A 412 43.99 -4.52 38.70
C GLN A 412 44.61 -4.42 40.11
N PRO A 413 44.14 -5.21 41.10
CA PRO A 413 44.66 -5.19 42.46
C PRO A 413 45.94 -6.03 42.57
N GLY A 414 47.07 -5.45 42.15
CA GLY A 414 48.39 -6.08 42.27
C GLY A 414 48.67 -7.16 41.22
N ARG A 415 49.61 -8.07 41.52
CA ARG A 415 50.11 -9.06 40.55
C ARG A 415 49.27 -10.33 40.55
N ARG A 416 48.15 -10.30 39.81
CA ARG A 416 47.01 -11.24 39.83
C ARG A 416 46.16 -11.05 41.10
N PRO A 417 44.82 -10.94 41.03
CA PRO A 417 43.88 -11.44 40.01
C PRO A 417 43.80 -10.63 38.69
N GLU A 418 42.87 -11.06 37.83
CA GLU A 418 42.55 -10.44 36.54
C GLU A 418 42.04 -8.99 36.68
N GLU A 419 41.90 -8.30 35.55
CA GLU A 419 41.37 -6.93 35.49
C GLU A 419 39.90 -6.92 35.95
N MET A 420 39.54 -6.11 36.96
CA MET A 420 38.18 -6.08 37.52
C MET A 420 37.43 -4.82 37.11
N PHE A 421 36.26 -4.98 36.46
CA PHE A 421 35.39 -3.91 36.00
C PHE A 421 34.39 -3.53 37.08
N GLN A 422 34.58 -2.36 37.70
CA GLN A 422 33.76 -1.89 38.82
C GLN A 422 33.02 -0.59 38.51
N LEU A 423 31.79 -0.48 39.02
CA LEU A 423 31.00 0.76 39.02
C LEU A 423 31.38 1.60 40.25
N ARG A 424 32.40 2.45 40.14
CA ARG A 424 32.89 3.28 41.25
C ARG A 424 31.96 4.46 41.48
N GLN A 425 31.62 4.70 42.75
CA GLN A 425 30.88 5.88 43.16
C GLN A 425 31.83 7.06 43.38
N HIS A 426 31.45 8.23 42.91
CA HIS A 426 32.09 9.49 43.26
C HIS A 426 31.04 10.54 43.66
N GLY A 427 31.37 11.37 44.65
CA GLY A 427 30.43 12.36 45.20
C GLY A 427 29.22 11.74 45.92
N GLY A 428 28.39 12.60 46.51
CA GLY A 428 27.29 12.22 47.38
C GLY A 428 27.79 11.72 48.74
N GLY A 429 27.80 12.61 49.73
CA GLY A 429 28.34 12.34 51.06
C GLY A 429 27.67 11.18 51.82
N SER A 430 28.17 10.91 53.02
CA SER A 430 27.61 9.95 53.97
C SER A 430 26.32 10.47 54.62
N GLY A 431 25.32 10.77 53.79
CA GLY A 431 23.93 10.90 54.24
C GLY A 431 23.51 9.61 54.97
N PRO A 432 22.69 9.67 56.03
CA PRO A 432 22.54 8.55 56.94
C PRO A 432 22.04 7.27 56.26
N LEU A 433 22.69 6.14 56.60
CA LEU A 433 22.17 4.80 56.32
C LEU A 433 20.80 4.55 56.97
N SER A 434 20.42 5.38 57.94
CA SER A 434 19.15 5.41 58.66
C SER A 434 18.23 6.53 58.18
N MET A 435 17.82 6.52 56.91
CA MET A 435 16.50 7.06 56.60
C MET A 435 15.49 5.94 56.91
N ASN A 436 14.77 6.08 58.03
CA ASN A 436 13.75 5.12 58.42
C ASN A 436 12.80 4.89 57.25
N PRO A 437 12.38 3.65 56.95
CA PRO A 437 11.33 3.44 55.97
C PRO A 437 10.08 4.22 56.41
N PRO A 438 9.29 4.78 55.48
CA PRO A 438 7.93 5.20 55.82
C PRO A 438 7.17 4.00 56.43
N ASN A 439 6.13 4.26 57.23
CA ASN A 439 5.37 3.24 57.98
C ASN A 439 4.53 2.31 57.07
N VAL A 440 5.23 1.57 56.22
CA VAL A 440 4.78 0.53 55.31
C VAL A 440 5.19 -0.80 55.94
N SER A 441 4.32 -1.80 55.89
CA SER A 441 4.64 -3.13 56.44
C SER A 441 5.87 -3.73 55.75
N PRO A 442 6.78 -4.39 56.50
CA PRO A 442 8.08 -4.84 55.97
C PRO A 442 8.02 -5.92 54.88
N GLU A 443 6.82 -6.39 54.53
CA GLU A 443 6.54 -7.44 53.55
C GLU A 443 5.87 -6.90 52.27
N ALA A 444 5.48 -5.61 52.24
CA ALA A 444 4.79 -5.00 51.12
C ALA A 444 5.75 -4.70 49.95
N THR A 445 5.90 -5.67 49.05
CA THR A 445 6.57 -5.48 47.75
C THR A 445 5.86 -4.41 46.93
N ALA A 446 6.62 -3.49 46.35
CA ALA A 446 6.11 -2.64 45.27
C ALA A 446 5.57 -3.51 44.11
N THR A 447 4.68 -2.95 43.27
CA THR A 447 4.13 -3.67 42.11
C THR A 447 4.27 -2.83 40.85
N TYR A 448 5.32 -3.10 40.09
CA TYR A 448 5.55 -2.57 38.76
C TYR A 448 4.83 -3.42 37.70
N GLN A 449 3.82 -2.81 37.07
CA GLN A 449 3.20 -3.29 35.84
C GLN A 449 3.26 -2.15 34.81
N PRO A 450 3.91 -2.31 33.65
CA PRO A 450 3.92 -1.25 32.64
C PRO A 450 2.51 -1.05 32.08
N TRP A 451 2.21 0.17 31.64
CA TRP A 451 0.92 0.52 31.05
C TRP A 451 0.53 -0.41 29.87
N THR A 452 1.50 -0.92 29.11
CA THR A 452 1.33 -1.91 28.04
C THR A 452 0.84 -3.29 28.50
N GLN A 453 1.19 -3.73 29.71
CA GLN A 453 0.74 -5.02 30.24
C GLN A 453 -0.64 -4.94 30.92
N SER A 454 -1.12 -3.74 31.26
CA SER A 454 -2.44 -3.54 31.86
C SER A 454 -3.56 -4.09 30.98
N THR A 455 -4.50 -4.80 31.59
CA THR A 455 -5.66 -5.40 30.91
C THR A 455 -6.49 -4.35 30.16
N ARG A 456 -6.61 -3.12 30.71
CA ARG A 456 -7.30 -2.00 30.04
C ARG A 456 -6.67 -1.67 28.69
N THR A 457 -5.35 -1.58 28.63
CA THR A 457 -4.59 -1.25 27.41
C THR A 457 -4.67 -2.36 26.36
N LYS A 458 -4.66 -3.62 26.79
CA LYS A 458 -4.86 -4.79 25.90
C LYS A 458 -6.28 -4.82 25.32
N ILE A 459 -7.30 -4.56 26.14
CA ILE A 459 -8.69 -4.42 25.69
C ILE A 459 -8.84 -3.24 24.72
N MET A 460 -8.22 -2.09 25.02
CA MET A 460 -8.23 -0.92 24.14
C MET A 460 -7.58 -1.22 22.78
N GLY A 461 -6.43 -1.91 22.74
CA GLY A 461 -5.80 -2.33 21.49
C GLY A 461 -6.67 -3.28 20.66
N ILE A 462 -7.35 -4.22 21.32
CA ILE A 462 -8.34 -5.12 20.70
C ILE A 462 -9.54 -4.34 20.15
N ALA A 463 -10.09 -3.39 20.92
CA ALA A 463 -11.20 -2.54 20.50
C ALA A 463 -10.82 -1.64 19.31
N VAL A 464 -9.61 -1.09 19.28
CA VAL A 464 -9.08 -0.34 18.13
C VAL A 464 -8.95 -1.25 16.90
N SER A 465 -8.40 -2.46 17.01
CA SER A 465 -8.36 -3.41 15.89
C SER A 465 -9.76 -3.75 15.36
N VAL A 466 -10.75 -3.97 16.23
CA VAL A 466 -12.15 -4.22 15.84
C VAL A 466 -12.78 -2.99 15.17
N MET A 467 -12.57 -1.79 15.73
CA MET A 467 -13.07 -0.53 15.17
C MET A 467 -12.49 -0.26 13.77
N LEU A 468 -11.20 -0.56 13.55
CA LEU A 468 -10.57 -0.43 12.24
C LEU A 468 -11.11 -1.45 11.23
N ILE A 469 -11.33 -2.71 11.62
CA ILE A 469 -12.00 -3.70 10.76
C ILE A 469 -13.40 -3.20 10.39
N ALA A 470 -14.19 -2.77 11.38
CA ALA A 470 -15.54 -2.29 11.18
C ALA A 470 -15.58 -1.05 10.27
N GLY A 471 -14.71 -0.06 10.50
CA GLY A 471 -14.62 1.15 9.68
C GLY A 471 -14.23 0.85 8.22
N ILE A 472 -13.28 -0.06 7.99
CA ILE A 472 -12.86 -0.47 6.65
C ILE A 472 -13.97 -1.26 5.94
N CYS A 473 -14.71 -2.10 6.65
CA CYS A 473 -15.88 -2.80 6.10
C CYS A 473 -17.05 -1.85 5.80
N VAL A 474 -17.28 -0.82 6.64
CA VAL A 474 -18.32 0.20 6.41
C VAL A 474 -17.95 1.09 5.21
N LEU A 475 -16.71 1.57 5.11
CA LEU A 475 -16.23 2.32 3.94
C LEU A 475 -16.35 1.49 2.65
N PHE A 476 -16.05 0.19 2.71
CA PHE A 476 -16.21 -0.71 1.57
C PHE A 476 -17.69 -0.99 1.23
N GLY A 477 -18.57 -1.07 2.23
CA GLY A 477 -20.01 -1.30 2.05
C GLY A 477 -20.77 -0.09 1.55
N LEU A 478 -20.38 1.12 1.95
CA LEU A 478 -20.94 2.39 1.45
C LEU A 478 -20.66 2.64 -0.04
N LYS A 479 -19.79 1.84 -0.68
CA LYS A 479 -19.61 1.82 -2.14
C LYS A 479 -20.81 1.18 -2.89
N GLY A 480 -21.79 0.63 -2.17
CA GLY A 480 -22.93 -0.10 -2.74
C GLY A 480 -23.73 0.65 -3.81
N ASP A 481 -23.87 1.98 -3.65
CA ASP A 481 -24.67 2.83 -4.55
C ASP A 481 -23.85 3.41 -5.73
N GLY A 482 -22.63 2.92 -5.96
CA GLY A 482 -21.85 3.15 -7.19
C GLY A 482 -21.05 4.47 -7.27
N ASP A 483 -21.57 5.58 -6.75
CA ASP A 483 -21.01 6.94 -6.95
C ASP A 483 -19.54 7.12 -6.53
N GLY A 484 -19.08 6.36 -5.52
CA GLY A 484 -17.74 6.53 -4.97
C GLY A 484 -17.55 7.87 -4.25
N LEU A 485 -16.30 8.35 -4.16
CA LEU A 485 -16.00 9.70 -3.69
C LEU A 485 -15.54 10.61 -4.84
N GLU A 486 -15.85 11.89 -4.73
CA GLU A 486 -15.31 12.93 -5.62
C GLU A 486 -13.79 13.07 -5.48
N VAL A 487 -13.11 13.35 -6.59
CA VAL A 487 -11.65 13.45 -6.66
C VAL A 487 -11.23 14.92 -6.58
N ASP A 488 -11.34 15.51 -5.39
CA ASP A 488 -10.52 16.69 -5.07
C ASP A 488 -9.08 16.26 -4.76
N ASP A 489 -8.14 17.06 -5.24
CA ASP A 489 -6.71 16.76 -5.22
C ASP A 489 -6.10 16.89 -3.81
N GLY A 490 -6.69 17.73 -2.95
CA GLY A 490 -6.38 17.82 -1.53
C GLY A 490 -7.02 16.70 -0.71
N LEU A 491 -8.30 16.43 -0.94
CA LEU A 491 -9.08 15.36 -0.34
C LEU A 491 -8.43 13.98 -0.58
N PHE A 492 -7.88 13.73 -1.76
CA PHE A 492 -7.10 12.53 -2.07
C PHE A 492 -5.87 12.34 -1.16
N ILE A 493 -5.17 13.42 -0.82
CA ILE A 493 -4.02 13.37 0.11
C ILE A 493 -4.50 13.01 1.52
N VAL A 494 -5.65 13.55 1.95
CA VAL A 494 -6.25 13.19 3.25
C VAL A 494 -6.61 11.70 3.29
N TRP A 495 -7.32 11.18 2.28
CA TRP A 495 -7.72 9.76 2.23
C TRP A 495 -6.57 8.77 2.05
N THR A 496 -5.43 9.18 1.49
CA THR A 496 -4.24 8.31 1.40
C THR A 496 -3.36 8.39 2.65
N CYS A 497 -3.08 9.59 3.16
CA CYS A 497 -2.20 9.76 4.33
C CYS A 497 -2.86 9.40 5.66
N VAL A 498 -4.16 9.66 5.88
CA VAL A 498 -4.82 9.38 7.18
C VAL A 498 -4.80 7.89 7.54
N PRO A 499 -5.18 6.94 6.65
CA PRO A 499 -5.02 5.51 6.91
C PRO A 499 -3.56 5.13 7.17
N ALA A 500 -2.62 5.63 6.37
CA ALA A 500 -1.20 5.33 6.55
C ALA A 500 -0.69 5.76 7.96
N ILE A 501 -1.08 6.95 8.44
CA ILE A 501 -0.78 7.45 9.78
C ILE A 501 -1.40 6.53 10.86
N ILE A 502 -2.66 6.17 10.71
CA ILE A 502 -3.38 5.28 11.65
C ILE A 502 -2.67 3.92 11.75
N PHE A 503 -2.34 3.30 10.62
CA PHE A 503 -1.65 2.00 10.60
C PHE A 503 -0.20 2.08 11.09
N VAL A 504 0.50 3.19 10.86
CA VAL A 504 1.82 3.45 11.47
C VAL A 504 1.70 3.57 13.00
N ALA A 505 0.67 4.25 13.53
CA ALA A 505 0.44 4.35 14.97
C ALA A 505 0.13 2.98 15.60
N VAL A 506 -0.72 2.17 14.96
CA VAL A 506 -1.01 0.78 15.36
C VAL A 506 0.26 -0.09 15.34
N ALA A 507 1.09 0.03 14.31
CA ALA A 507 2.37 -0.68 14.23
C ALA A 507 3.33 -0.30 15.38
N VAL A 508 3.40 0.98 15.73
CA VAL A 508 4.20 1.48 16.87
C VAL A 508 3.65 0.96 18.19
N PHE A 509 2.34 0.94 18.38
CA PHE A 509 1.68 0.40 19.58
C PHE A 509 1.99 -1.09 19.80
N TRP A 510 1.84 -1.95 18.78
CA TRP A 510 2.19 -3.37 18.91
C TRP A 510 3.70 -3.59 19.11
N THR A 511 4.55 -2.78 18.48
CA THR A 511 6.01 -2.80 18.70
C THR A 511 6.38 -2.45 20.14
N ARG A 512 5.63 -1.53 20.78
CA ARG A 512 5.83 -1.14 22.18
C ARG A 512 5.51 -2.30 23.13
N ILE A 513 4.40 -2.99 22.91
CA ILE A 513 4.02 -4.19 23.69
C ILE A 513 5.08 -5.31 23.54
N ASP A 514 5.61 -5.53 22.34
CA ASP A 514 6.70 -6.49 22.09
C ASP A 514 7.97 -6.18 22.89
N ILE A 515 8.40 -4.91 22.93
CA ILE A 515 9.60 -4.49 23.66
C ILE A 515 9.43 -4.77 25.16
N ASP A 516 8.29 -4.39 25.74
CA ASP A 516 7.99 -4.61 27.15
C ASP A 516 7.91 -6.11 27.50
N ASN A 517 7.18 -6.91 26.72
CA ASN A 517 7.07 -8.36 26.96
C ASN A 517 8.43 -9.06 26.90
N ARG A 518 9.27 -8.77 25.90
CA ARG A 518 10.61 -9.35 25.78
C ARG A 518 11.52 -9.00 26.94
N ARG A 519 11.41 -7.77 27.47
CA ARG A 519 12.27 -7.26 28.53
C ARG A 519 11.88 -7.81 29.90
N LEU A 520 10.59 -8.02 30.14
CA LEU A 520 10.08 -8.56 31.40
C LEU A 520 10.16 -10.09 31.48
N ALA A 521 10.07 -10.80 30.35
CA ALA A 521 10.05 -12.27 30.31
C ALA A 521 11.11 -13.00 31.18
N PRO A 522 12.43 -12.72 31.10
CA PRO A 522 13.41 -13.45 31.89
C PRO A 522 13.29 -13.19 33.41
N PHE A 523 12.89 -11.97 33.80
CA PHE A 523 12.67 -11.60 35.20
C PHE A 523 11.36 -12.19 35.75
N LEU A 524 10.27 -12.16 34.98
CA LEU A 524 8.97 -12.70 35.40
C LEU A 524 9.02 -14.22 35.60
N LYS A 525 9.74 -14.98 34.75
CA LYS A 525 9.97 -16.42 34.97
C LYS A 525 10.52 -16.71 36.37
N LEU A 526 11.56 -15.97 36.77
CA LEU A 526 12.20 -16.15 38.08
C LEU A 526 11.20 -15.95 39.23
N THR A 527 10.17 -15.12 39.08
CA THR A 527 9.15 -14.93 40.13
C THR A 527 8.17 -16.09 40.29
N THR A 528 7.99 -16.94 39.28
CA THR A 528 6.93 -17.97 39.30
C THR A 528 7.38 -19.37 39.71
N VAL A 529 8.53 -19.84 39.23
CA VAL A 529 8.99 -21.23 39.39
C VAL A 529 10.52 -21.25 39.45
N LYS A 530 11.11 -22.29 40.05
CA LYS A 530 12.55 -22.58 39.95
C LYS A 530 12.93 -22.84 38.49
N HIS A 531 13.70 -21.96 37.86
CA HIS A 531 14.14 -22.13 36.47
C HIS A 531 15.65 -22.39 36.35
N ARG A 532 16.06 -23.10 35.29
CA ARG A 532 17.49 -23.29 34.97
C ARG A 532 18.10 -22.00 34.41
N PHE A 533 19.43 -21.90 34.50
CA PHE A 533 20.17 -20.72 34.04
C PHE A 533 19.82 -20.28 32.60
N GLN A 534 19.89 -21.20 31.63
CA GLN A 534 19.62 -20.91 30.21
C GLN A 534 18.15 -20.57 29.90
N GLU A 535 17.22 -20.91 30.79
CA GLU A 535 15.78 -20.64 30.63
C GLU A 535 15.39 -19.24 31.16
N SER A 536 16.28 -18.59 31.92
CA SER A 536 15.97 -17.42 32.76
C SER A 536 17.12 -16.39 32.82
N LEU A 537 18.12 -16.58 33.68
CA LEU A 537 19.24 -15.64 33.89
C LEU A 537 20.08 -15.40 32.63
N GLY A 538 20.35 -16.44 31.85
CA GLY A 538 21.07 -16.34 30.56
C GLY A 538 20.19 -15.94 29.37
N LEU A 539 18.88 -15.70 29.58
CA LEU A 539 17.92 -15.52 28.50
C LEU A 539 17.77 -14.05 28.06
N SER A 540 18.57 -13.62 27.08
CA SER A 540 18.33 -12.36 26.36
C SER A 540 17.40 -12.55 25.15
N TYR A 541 16.46 -11.61 24.99
CA TYR A 541 15.60 -11.42 23.81
C TYR A 541 15.74 -10.01 23.19
N MET A 542 16.65 -9.17 23.72
CA MET A 542 16.82 -7.81 23.23
C MET A 542 17.64 -7.76 21.93
N ASN A 543 18.74 -8.52 21.87
CA ASN A 543 19.79 -8.31 20.87
C ASN A 543 19.60 -9.08 19.53
N GLU A 544 18.63 -10.00 19.47
CA GLU A 544 18.47 -10.95 18.35
C GLU A 544 17.53 -10.48 17.23
N PHE A 545 17.74 -10.93 15.99
CA PHE A 545 16.85 -10.70 14.84
C PHE A 545 15.42 -11.24 15.06
N GLY A 546 14.41 -10.59 14.43
CA GLY A 546 12.98 -10.78 14.79
C GLY A 546 12.47 -12.21 14.64
N LEU A 547 12.76 -12.84 13.50
CA LEU A 547 12.43 -14.26 13.23
C LEU A 547 13.13 -15.21 14.22
N HIS A 548 14.41 -14.96 14.54
CA HIS A 548 15.15 -15.74 15.53
C HIS A 548 14.53 -15.59 16.92
N THR A 549 14.18 -14.37 17.34
CA THR A 549 13.50 -14.13 18.63
C THR A 549 12.16 -14.85 18.72
N ALA A 550 11.37 -14.87 17.64
CA ALA A 550 10.11 -15.62 17.59
C ALA A 550 10.35 -17.14 17.70
N GLY A 551 11.29 -17.70 16.93
CA GLY A 551 11.67 -19.12 17.02
C GLY A 551 12.23 -19.52 18.39
N LYS A 552 13.07 -18.68 19.00
CA LYS A 552 13.62 -18.88 20.35
C LYS A 552 12.55 -18.77 21.43
N ALA A 553 11.61 -17.83 21.32
CA ALA A 553 10.47 -17.74 22.22
C ALA A 553 9.56 -18.96 22.12
N MET A 554 9.26 -19.43 20.90
CA MET A 554 8.48 -20.65 20.67
C MET A 554 9.18 -21.90 21.24
N LYS A 555 10.49 -22.05 21.00
CA LYS A 555 11.31 -23.14 21.56
C LYS A 555 11.34 -23.13 23.10
N ASN A 556 11.39 -21.95 23.71
CA ASN A 556 11.39 -21.74 25.15
C ASN A 556 9.97 -21.71 25.77
N GLN A 557 8.93 -21.98 24.98
CA GLN A 557 7.50 -21.95 25.37
C GLN A 557 7.01 -20.58 25.90
N ASP A 558 7.69 -19.50 25.53
CA ASP A 558 7.37 -18.12 25.91
C ASP A 558 6.27 -17.52 25.02
N TRP A 559 5.06 -18.09 25.11
CA TRP A 559 3.91 -17.73 24.27
C TRP A 559 3.56 -16.23 24.30
N ALA A 560 3.68 -15.56 25.45
CA ALA A 560 3.46 -14.11 25.57
C ALA A 560 4.47 -13.27 24.75
N VAL A 561 5.71 -13.76 24.61
CA VAL A 561 6.75 -13.13 23.80
C VAL A 561 6.56 -13.46 22.33
N PHE A 562 6.28 -14.73 22.01
CA PHE A 562 6.01 -15.20 20.65
C PHE A 562 4.82 -14.46 20.01
N LEU A 563 3.69 -14.35 20.71
CA LEU A 563 2.50 -13.69 20.18
C LEU A 563 2.68 -12.19 20.01
N ALA A 564 3.38 -11.52 20.95
CA ALA A 564 3.73 -10.11 20.81
C ALA A 564 4.74 -9.86 19.67
N LYS A 565 5.66 -10.81 19.42
CA LYS A 565 6.53 -10.79 18.23
C LYS A 565 5.71 -10.87 16.94
N CYS A 566 4.76 -11.80 16.88
CA CYS A 566 3.92 -11.99 15.69
C CYS A 566 2.96 -10.82 15.43
N THR A 567 2.31 -10.23 16.47
CA THR A 567 1.49 -9.01 16.29
C THR A 567 2.34 -7.83 15.82
N ALA A 568 3.52 -7.63 16.40
CA ALA A 568 4.44 -6.58 15.95
C ALA A 568 4.84 -6.81 14.48
N MET A 569 5.25 -8.01 14.08
CA MET A 569 5.63 -8.29 12.68
C MET A 569 4.48 -8.05 11.69
N LEU A 570 3.24 -8.47 12.02
CA LEU A 570 2.06 -8.18 11.20
C LEU A 570 1.75 -6.68 11.12
N GLY A 571 1.83 -5.97 12.25
CA GLY A 571 1.58 -4.53 12.31
C GLY A 571 2.50 -3.72 11.40
N TRP A 572 3.77 -4.15 11.23
CA TRP A 572 4.71 -3.51 10.31
C TRP A 572 4.36 -3.71 8.82
N LEU A 573 3.55 -4.70 8.46
CA LEU A 573 3.09 -4.90 7.08
C LEU A 573 1.89 -4.01 6.73
N MET A 574 1.09 -3.59 7.71
CA MET A 574 -0.17 -2.86 7.44
C MET A 574 0.02 -1.55 6.65
N PRO A 575 0.99 -0.66 6.96
CA PRO A 575 1.19 0.57 6.19
C PRO A 575 1.54 0.32 4.71
N ILE A 576 2.17 -0.81 4.39
CA ILE A 576 2.58 -1.14 3.01
C ILE A 576 1.34 -1.27 2.10
N PHE A 577 0.26 -1.86 2.62
CA PHE A 577 -0.97 -2.05 1.85
C PHE A 577 -1.87 -0.81 1.78
N THR A 578 -1.59 0.24 2.57
CA THR A 578 -2.38 1.49 2.49
C THR A 578 -2.16 2.28 1.20
N ALA A 579 -0.99 2.13 0.55
CA ALA A 579 -0.64 2.80 -0.72
C ALA A 579 -1.52 2.41 -1.93
N GLY A 580 -2.34 1.36 -1.80
CA GLY A 580 -3.35 0.98 -2.79
C GLY A 580 -4.74 0.80 -2.19
N LEU A 581 -4.99 1.29 -0.97
CA LEU A 581 -6.30 1.15 -0.31
C LEU A 581 -7.38 1.97 -1.00
N PHE A 582 -7.02 3.15 -1.53
CA PHE A 582 -7.87 3.97 -2.38
C PHE A 582 -7.20 4.15 -3.74
N ALA A 583 -8.00 4.07 -4.80
CA ALA A 583 -7.54 4.28 -6.18
C ALA A 583 -8.63 5.04 -6.95
N VAL A 584 -8.23 5.84 -7.93
CA VAL A 584 -9.20 6.38 -8.91
C VAL A 584 -9.66 5.22 -9.79
N SER A 585 -10.97 5.13 -9.95
CA SER A 585 -11.65 4.24 -10.88
C SER A 585 -12.63 5.01 -11.72
N GLN A 586 -12.82 4.56 -12.96
CA GLN A 586 -13.89 5.00 -13.82
C GLN A 586 -15.24 4.53 -13.28
N VAL A 587 -16.17 5.47 -13.10
CA VAL A 587 -17.60 5.19 -12.84
C VAL A 587 -18.38 5.78 -13.99
N ALA A 588 -19.11 4.92 -14.72
CA ALA A 588 -20.02 5.36 -15.76
C ALA A 588 -21.24 6.05 -15.12
N GLN A 589 -21.62 7.19 -15.65
CA GLN A 589 -22.86 7.90 -15.32
C GLN A 589 -23.58 8.29 -16.61
N THR A 590 -24.91 8.26 -16.58
CA THR A 590 -25.76 8.63 -17.72
C THR A 590 -26.34 10.02 -17.45
N ALA A 591 -25.98 11.00 -18.28
CA ALA A 591 -26.60 12.33 -18.28
C ALA A 591 -27.82 12.31 -19.21
N ASN A 592 -29.01 12.58 -18.67
CA ASN A 592 -30.19 12.86 -19.48
C ASN A 592 -30.12 14.30 -20.01
N LEU A 593 -30.39 14.49 -21.30
CA LEU A 593 -30.32 15.77 -21.99
C LEU A 593 -31.56 15.99 -22.87
N GLU A 594 -31.81 17.25 -23.20
CA GLU A 594 -32.95 17.68 -24.01
C GLU A 594 -32.46 18.33 -25.30
N LEU A 595 -32.84 17.72 -26.43
CA LEU A 595 -32.63 18.25 -27.78
C LEU A 595 -33.89 18.98 -28.27
N ARG A 596 -33.68 20.02 -29.08
CA ARG A 596 -34.73 20.86 -29.67
C ARG A 596 -34.59 20.89 -31.19
N PRO A 597 -35.64 20.62 -31.99
CA PRO A 597 -35.59 20.82 -33.43
C PRO A 597 -35.59 22.32 -33.78
N GLU A 598 -34.58 22.78 -34.51
CA GLU A 598 -34.52 24.13 -35.10
C GLU A 598 -35.22 24.20 -36.47
N THR A 599 -35.46 23.05 -37.11
CA THR A 599 -36.06 22.95 -38.45
C THR A 599 -37.19 21.92 -38.51
N LYS A 600 -38.03 22.02 -39.54
CA LYS A 600 -39.06 21.04 -39.89
C LYS A 600 -39.16 20.86 -41.40
N PHE A 601 -39.65 19.71 -41.82
CA PHE A 601 -39.97 19.46 -43.23
C PHE A 601 -41.31 20.11 -43.61
N ALA A 602 -41.44 20.53 -44.87
CA ALA A 602 -42.62 21.21 -45.39
C ALA A 602 -42.81 20.92 -46.89
N SER A 603 -44.06 20.75 -47.31
CA SER A 603 -44.42 20.45 -48.69
C SER A 603 -43.98 21.55 -49.68
N THR A 604 -43.63 21.14 -50.89
CA THR A 604 -43.20 22.03 -51.99
C THR A 604 -43.67 21.51 -53.35
N SER A 605 -44.01 22.43 -54.24
CA SER A 605 -44.37 22.18 -55.65
C SER A 605 -43.32 22.73 -56.63
N LYS A 606 -42.18 23.19 -56.13
CA LYS A 606 -41.02 23.55 -56.95
C LYS A 606 -40.22 22.30 -57.32
N SER A 607 -39.56 22.33 -58.48
CA SER A 607 -38.54 21.32 -58.83
C SER A 607 -37.40 21.32 -57.82
N LEU A 608 -36.87 20.12 -57.52
CA LEU A 608 -35.64 19.90 -56.74
C LEU A 608 -34.43 19.57 -57.65
N SER A 609 -34.53 19.83 -58.95
CA SER A 609 -33.42 19.69 -59.91
C SER A 609 -32.15 20.50 -59.57
N THR A 610 -32.22 21.45 -58.62
CA THR A 610 -31.07 22.20 -58.08
C THR A 610 -30.93 22.01 -56.56
N ALA A 611 -31.42 20.90 -56.00
CA ALA A 611 -31.30 20.57 -54.58
C ALA A 611 -29.98 19.85 -54.23
N ILE A 612 -29.30 19.32 -55.25
CA ILE A 612 -28.11 18.46 -55.14
C ILE A 612 -27.13 18.86 -56.25
N ASP A 613 -25.87 19.10 -55.88
CA ASP A 613 -24.78 19.37 -56.80
C ASP A 613 -23.95 18.11 -57.10
N SER A 614 -23.13 18.16 -58.16
CA SER A 614 -22.28 17.04 -58.59
C SER A 614 -21.27 16.58 -57.52
N ASP A 615 -20.79 17.49 -56.67
CA ASP A 615 -19.90 17.19 -55.54
C ASP A 615 -20.59 16.30 -54.48
N ILE A 616 -21.87 16.56 -54.18
CA ILE A 616 -22.67 15.73 -53.27
C ILE A 616 -22.87 14.33 -53.87
N ILE A 617 -23.09 14.25 -55.19
CA ILE A 617 -23.27 12.96 -55.88
C ILE A 617 -21.97 12.14 -55.87
N ASP A 618 -20.81 12.77 -56.08
CA ASP A 618 -19.52 12.10 -55.96
C ASP A 618 -19.28 11.57 -54.53
N GLN A 619 -19.43 12.44 -53.53
CA GLN A 619 -19.22 12.12 -52.12
C GLN A 619 -20.15 11.03 -51.58
N VAL A 620 -21.41 10.97 -52.04
CA VAL A 620 -22.44 10.06 -51.47
C VAL A 620 -22.61 8.77 -52.27
N LEU A 621 -22.43 8.79 -53.61
CA LEU A 621 -22.72 7.66 -54.50
C LEU A 621 -21.49 7.10 -55.24
N LEU A 622 -20.53 7.93 -55.67
CA LEU A 622 -19.41 7.47 -56.51
C LEU A 622 -18.18 7.03 -55.71
N GLN A 623 -17.85 7.71 -54.60
CA GLN A 623 -16.73 7.31 -53.74
C GLN A 623 -16.99 5.96 -53.05
N GLU A 624 -15.96 5.10 -52.96
CA GLU A 624 -16.05 3.79 -52.28
C GLU A 624 -16.41 3.93 -50.79
N ILE A 625 -15.93 5.00 -50.13
CA ILE A 625 -16.26 5.37 -48.76
C ILE A 625 -17.15 6.62 -48.82
N PRO A 626 -18.47 6.52 -48.60
CA PRO A 626 -19.36 7.65 -48.71
C PRO A 626 -19.17 8.67 -47.59
N LYS A 627 -19.38 9.95 -47.92
CA LYS A 627 -19.45 11.06 -46.97
C LYS A 627 -20.80 11.75 -47.12
N TYR A 628 -21.64 11.65 -46.10
CA TYR A 628 -22.95 12.30 -46.10
C TYR A 628 -22.85 13.76 -45.63
N PRO A 629 -23.55 14.70 -46.29
CA PRO A 629 -23.79 16.02 -45.74
C PRO A 629 -24.47 15.94 -44.36
N ARG A 630 -24.24 16.97 -43.53
CA ARG A 630 -24.86 17.07 -42.19
C ARG A 630 -26.37 16.83 -42.27
N TRP A 631 -26.90 16.13 -41.25
CA TRP A 631 -28.32 15.81 -41.11
C TRP A 631 -28.89 14.87 -42.17
N THR A 632 -28.05 14.06 -42.82
CA THR A 632 -28.47 12.95 -43.69
C THR A 632 -27.67 11.68 -43.40
N TRP A 633 -28.29 10.51 -43.62
CA TRP A 633 -27.61 9.22 -43.62
C TRP A 633 -28.40 8.23 -44.50
N GLU A 634 -27.72 7.57 -45.43
CA GLU A 634 -28.31 6.66 -46.43
C GLU A 634 -29.61 7.18 -47.03
N ASP A 635 -30.76 6.54 -46.79
CA ASP A 635 -32.07 6.90 -47.34
C ASP A 635 -32.85 7.92 -46.50
N VAL A 636 -32.31 8.42 -45.38
CA VAL A 636 -33.02 9.30 -44.43
C VAL A 636 -32.40 10.69 -44.30
N ALA A 637 -33.26 11.71 -44.30
CA ALA A 637 -32.94 13.06 -43.85
C ALA A 637 -33.49 13.30 -42.43
N LEU A 638 -32.67 13.89 -41.57
CA LEU A 638 -33.02 14.26 -40.20
C LEU A 638 -33.35 15.76 -40.11
N PRO A 639 -34.17 16.19 -39.13
CA PRO A 639 -34.26 17.59 -38.74
C PRO A 639 -32.97 18.04 -38.04
N GLU A 640 -32.64 19.31 -38.21
CA GLU A 640 -31.53 19.96 -37.49
C GLU A 640 -31.93 20.21 -36.05
N VAL A 641 -31.07 19.85 -35.10
CA VAL A 641 -31.32 19.96 -33.66
C VAL A 641 -30.26 20.82 -32.95
N SER A 642 -30.70 21.53 -31.92
CA SER A 642 -29.87 22.23 -30.92
C SER A 642 -30.08 21.61 -29.53
N LEU A 643 -29.19 21.89 -28.59
CA LEU A 643 -29.37 21.52 -27.17
C LEU A 643 -30.16 22.61 -26.44
N VAL A 644 -31.09 22.23 -25.55
CA VAL A 644 -32.02 23.17 -24.89
C VAL A 644 -31.31 24.06 -23.86
N ASP A 645 -30.62 23.43 -22.92
CA ASP A 645 -29.89 24.05 -21.81
C ASP A 645 -28.64 23.21 -21.49
N HIS A 646 -27.62 23.85 -20.91
CA HIS A 646 -26.33 23.24 -20.60
C HIS A 646 -25.92 23.49 -19.15
N PRO A 647 -25.48 22.46 -18.40
CA PRO A 647 -24.65 22.66 -17.21
C PRO A 647 -23.33 23.37 -17.61
N SER A 648 -22.75 24.14 -16.69
CA SER A 648 -21.59 25.02 -16.93
C SER A 648 -20.27 24.33 -17.32
N GLU A 649 -20.26 23.01 -17.44
CA GLU A 649 -19.10 22.16 -17.73
C GLU A 649 -19.20 21.45 -19.10
N TRP A 650 -20.18 21.84 -19.93
CA TRP A 650 -20.41 21.30 -21.27
C TRP A 650 -19.83 22.21 -22.38
N PRO A 651 -19.45 21.65 -23.55
CA PRO A 651 -19.53 20.24 -23.94
C PRO A 651 -18.40 19.37 -23.36
N LEU A 652 -18.72 18.12 -23.04
CA LEU A 652 -17.73 17.09 -22.69
C LEU A 652 -17.04 16.58 -23.96
N PRO A 653 -15.72 16.74 -24.14
CA PRO A 653 -15.04 16.28 -25.36
C PRO A 653 -15.04 14.76 -25.50
N ASN A 654 -14.99 14.26 -26.74
CA ASN A 654 -15.02 12.83 -27.09
C ASN A 654 -16.20 12.01 -26.49
N THR A 655 -17.32 12.63 -26.10
CA THR A 655 -18.51 11.91 -25.63
C THR A 655 -19.58 11.77 -26.71
N GLU A 656 -20.41 10.73 -26.59
CA GLU A 656 -21.44 10.38 -27.57
C GLU A 656 -22.85 10.53 -26.98
N LEU A 657 -23.73 11.15 -27.76
CA LEU A 657 -25.09 11.52 -27.39
C LEU A 657 -26.09 10.68 -28.19
N VAL A 658 -26.77 9.78 -27.49
CA VAL A 658 -27.76 8.86 -28.04
C VAL A 658 -29.13 9.51 -28.02
N ALA A 659 -29.75 9.68 -29.19
CA ALA A 659 -31.08 10.26 -29.34
C ALA A 659 -31.95 9.44 -30.31
N LYS A 660 -33.27 9.55 -30.15
CA LYS A 660 -34.27 8.97 -31.05
C LYS A 660 -35.02 10.09 -31.76
N ILE A 661 -34.85 10.20 -33.07
CA ILE A 661 -35.32 11.34 -33.87
C ILE A 661 -36.19 10.83 -35.02
N SER A 662 -37.33 11.49 -35.29
CA SER A 662 -38.11 11.22 -36.50
C SER A 662 -37.40 11.80 -37.72
N GLY A 663 -37.03 10.95 -38.67
CA GLY A 663 -36.47 11.31 -39.97
C GLY A 663 -37.48 11.12 -41.10
N LEU A 664 -37.26 11.79 -42.22
CA LEU A 664 -38.10 11.70 -43.41
C LEU A 664 -37.33 11.00 -44.54
N LYS A 665 -37.95 10.03 -45.22
CA LYS A 665 -37.34 9.30 -46.35
C LYS A 665 -38.26 9.09 -47.55
N GLY A 666 -37.65 8.97 -48.73
CA GLY A 666 -38.33 8.64 -49.98
C GLY A 666 -38.51 7.13 -50.16
N LYS A 667 -39.77 6.67 -50.27
CA LYS A 667 -40.12 5.25 -50.39
C LYS A 667 -40.92 4.98 -51.66
N LEU A 668 -40.29 4.28 -52.62
CA LEU A 668 -40.96 3.78 -53.82
C LEU A 668 -41.82 2.56 -53.52
N LYS A 669 -43.11 2.62 -53.89
CA LYS A 669 -44.01 1.46 -53.99
C LYS A 669 -44.05 1.05 -55.45
N CYS A 670 -43.61 -0.17 -55.77
CA CYS A 670 -43.50 -0.62 -57.16
C CYS A 670 -43.91 -2.07 -57.38
N GLU A 671 -44.46 -2.31 -58.57
CA GLU A 671 -44.66 -3.63 -59.17
C GLU A 671 -43.61 -3.84 -60.28
N THR A 672 -43.26 -5.09 -60.57
CA THR A 672 -42.24 -5.46 -61.57
C THR A 672 -42.81 -6.42 -62.59
N VAL A 673 -42.62 -6.11 -63.87
CA VAL A 673 -42.96 -6.94 -65.03
C VAL A 673 -41.68 -7.32 -65.74
N SER A 674 -41.52 -8.59 -66.09
CA SER A 674 -40.42 -9.07 -66.94
C SER A 674 -40.99 -9.60 -68.26
N LEU A 675 -40.29 -9.29 -69.35
CA LEU A 675 -40.60 -9.67 -70.71
C LEU A 675 -39.41 -10.48 -71.26
N GLU A 676 -39.67 -11.53 -72.02
CA GLU A 676 -38.66 -12.47 -72.54
C GLU A 676 -38.75 -12.60 -74.07
N GLY A 677 -37.69 -13.12 -74.71
CA GLY A 677 -37.70 -13.38 -76.16
C GLY A 677 -37.81 -12.12 -77.04
N GLY A 678 -37.27 -10.99 -76.59
CA GLY A 678 -37.34 -9.70 -77.29
C GLY A 678 -38.65 -8.92 -77.11
N GLU A 679 -39.63 -9.45 -76.38
CA GLU A 679 -40.84 -8.69 -76.04
C GLU A 679 -40.48 -7.37 -75.31
N GLY A 680 -41.04 -6.25 -75.78
CA GLY A 680 -40.78 -4.91 -75.24
C GLY A 680 -39.74 -4.08 -76.00
N ALA A 681 -38.91 -4.64 -76.88
CA ALA A 681 -37.83 -3.90 -77.55
C ALA A 681 -38.35 -2.72 -78.42
N ASP A 682 -39.46 -2.94 -79.14
CA ASP A 682 -40.13 -1.95 -80.00
C ASP A 682 -40.96 -0.90 -79.24
N TRP A 683 -41.07 -0.98 -77.91
CA TRP A 683 -41.91 -0.07 -77.14
C TRP A 683 -41.35 1.36 -77.16
N GLN A 684 -42.25 2.35 -77.09
CA GLN A 684 -41.91 3.77 -77.23
C GLN A 684 -42.32 4.57 -76.00
N CYS A 685 -41.43 4.64 -75.01
CA CYS A 685 -41.64 5.41 -73.79
C CYS A 685 -41.24 6.89 -73.96
N VAL A 686 -41.78 7.75 -73.09
CA VAL A 686 -41.28 9.11 -72.88
C VAL A 686 -40.22 9.04 -71.77
N PRO A 687 -38.93 9.33 -72.06
CA PRO A 687 -37.89 9.32 -71.04
C PRO A 687 -38.16 10.42 -70.01
N PHE A 688 -37.68 10.22 -68.77
CA PHE A 688 -37.85 11.19 -67.70
C PHE A 688 -37.26 12.56 -68.08
N GLY A 689 -37.93 13.66 -67.70
CA GLY A 689 -37.62 15.01 -68.17
C GLY A 689 -37.91 15.30 -69.66
N GLY A 690 -38.16 14.29 -70.50
CA GLY A 690 -38.40 14.43 -71.93
C GLY A 690 -39.87 14.68 -72.31
N THR A 691 -40.07 15.25 -73.51
CA THR A 691 -41.41 15.50 -74.10
C THR A 691 -41.72 14.70 -75.36
N LYS A 692 -40.72 13.98 -75.91
CA LYS A 692 -40.85 13.16 -77.12
C LYS A 692 -40.67 11.68 -76.76
N LYS A 693 -41.54 10.83 -77.32
CA LYS A 693 -41.37 9.38 -77.27
C LYS A 693 -40.06 8.99 -77.96
N LYS A 694 -39.35 8.01 -77.39
CA LYS A 694 -38.18 7.34 -77.98
C LYS A 694 -38.40 5.83 -77.90
N PRO A 695 -37.89 5.02 -78.85
CA PRO A 695 -37.86 3.57 -78.68
C PRO A 695 -36.98 3.20 -77.49
N ILE A 696 -37.31 2.11 -76.80
CA ILE A 696 -36.52 1.59 -75.67
C ILE A 696 -35.18 1.02 -76.15
N CYS A 697 -35.15 0.38 -77.32
CA CYS A 697 -33.94 -0.09 -77.99
C CYS A 697 -33.69 0.71 -79.28
N GLY A 698 -32.53 1.35 -79.40
CA GLY A 698 -32.04 1.95 -80.65
C GLY A 698 -31.35 0.92 -81.56
N ALA A 699 -31.29 1.22 -82.87
CA ALA A 699 -30.75 0.29 -83.88
C ALA A 699 -29.29 -0.18 -83.64
N ASP A 700 -28.47 0.67 -82.99
CA ASP A 700 -27.06 0.38 -82.65
C ASP A 700 -26.86 0.06 -81.15
N GLN A 701 -27.92 -0.34 -80.42
CA GLN A 701 -27.87 -0.59 -78.98
C GLN A 701 -28.09 -2.08 -78.65
N SER A 702 -27.14 -2.68 -77.93
CA SER A 702 -27.22 -4.07 -77.44
C SER A 702 -27.90 -4.21 -76.06
N ARG A 703 -28.11 -3.10 -75.37
CA ARG A 703 -28.69 -3.01 -74.02
C ARG A 703 -29.44 -1.70 -73.86
N THR A 704 -30.36 -1.68 -72.91
CA THR A 704 -31.17 -0.50 -72.55
C THR A 704 -31.25 -0.39 -71.04
N ALA A 705 -31.18 0.83 -70.50
CA ALA A 705 -31.67 1.13 -69.17
C ALA A 705 -32.04 2.62 -69.05
N LEU A 706 -33.33 2.91 -68.81
CA LEU A 706 -33.86 4.28 -68.76
C LEU A 706 -35.01 4.41 -67.77
N VAL A 707 -35.13 5.59 -67.17
CA VAL A 707 -36.30 6.04 -66.43
C VAL A 707 -37.26 6.72 -67.40
N ALA A 708 -38.54 6.36 -67.35
CA ALA A 708 -39.59 6.90 -68.18
C ALA A 708 -40.75 7.46 -67.35
N SER A 709 -41.24 8.64 -67.73
CA SER A 709 -42.43 9.26 -67.13
C SER A 709 -43.73 8.64 -67.64
N SER A 710 -43.71 8.01 -68.82
CA SER A 710 -44.82 7.20 -69.32
C SER A 710 -44.40 6.22 -70.43
N CYS A 711 -45.03 5.05 -70.46
CA CYS A 711 -44.93 4.08 -71.55
C CYS A 711 -46.37 3.72 -71.99
N PRO A 712 -46.77 3.89 -73.26
CA PRO A 712 -48.15 3.67 -73.72
C PRO A 712 -48.72 2.26 -73.49
N GLN A 713 -47.84 1.27 -73.31
CA GLN A 713 -48.16 -0.13 -73.08
C GLN A 713 -48.42 -0.48 -71.60
N LEU A 714 -48.20 0.45 -70.67
CA LEU A 714 -48.26 0.22 -69.23
C LEU A 714 -49.35 1.04 -68.54
N SER A 715 -49.72 0.64 -67.33
CA SER A 715 -50.75 1.31 -66.53
C SER A 715 -50.35 2.74 -66.17
N SER A 716 -51.21 3.72 -66.51
CA SER A 716 -51.07 5.12 -66.12
C SER A 716 -51.30 5.39 -64.62
N SER A 717 -51.50 4.35 -63.81
CA SER A 717 -51.55 4.44 -62.35
C SER A 717 -50.17 4.61 -61.69
N TYR A 718 -49.08 4.55 -62.48
CA TYR A 718 -47.70 4.71 -62.00
C TYR A 718 -47.01 5.89 -62.68
N LEU A 719 -46.42 6.77 -61.88
CA LEU A 719 -45.79 8.01 -62.34
C LEU A 719 -44.36 7.82 -62.85
N ILE A 720 -43.68 6.74 -62.44
CA ILE A 720 -42.27 6.49 -62.73
C ILE A 720 -42.12 5.05 -63.22
N ASN A 721 -41.43 4.84 -64.34
CA ASN A 721 -41.21 3.52 -64.93
C ASN A 721 -39.72 3.33 -65.16
N TYR A 722 -39.05 2.48 -64.37
CA TYR A 722 -37.66 2.12 -64.60
C TYR A 722 -37.62 0.92 -65.54
N VAL A 723 -37.04 1.07 -66.74
CA VAL A 723 -36.90 0.02 -67.75
C VAL A 723 -35.43 -0.37 -67.84
N TRP A 724 -35.09 -1.66 -67.88
CA TRP A 724 -33.73 -2.10 -68.19
C TRP A 724 -33.67 -3.54 -68.75
N GLY A 725 -32.66 -3.85 -69.55
CA GLY A 725 -32.47 -5.20 -70.10
C GLY A 725 -31.55 -5.29 -71.32
N SER A 726 -31.71 -6.40 -72.05
CA SER A 726 -31.02 -6.69 -73.31
C SER A 726 -31.85 -6.24 -74.51
N CYS A 727 -31.20 -5.71 -75.54
CA CYS A 727 -31.83 -5.42 -76.85
C CYS A 727 -31.55 -6.51 -77.91
N ALA A 728 -31.03 -7.67 -77.50
CA ALA A 728 -30.86 -8.82 -78.38
C ALA A 728 -32.20 -9.50 -78.72
N SER A 729 -32.24 -10.27 -79.80
CA SER A 729 -33.45 -10.99 -80.26
C SER A 729 -33.93 -12.09 -79.31
N ASP A 730 -33.03 -12.61 -78.48
CA ASP A 730 -33.26 -13.54 -77.37
C ASP A 730 -33.21 -12.83 -76.00
N GLY A 731 -33.21 -11.49 -76.00
CA GLY A 731 -33.10 -10.66 -74.83
C GLY A 731 -34.34 -10.69 -73.93
N PHE A 732 -34.14 -10.30 -72.68
CA PHE A 732 -35.21 -9.98 -71.73
C PHE A 732 -35.20 -8.48 -71.43
N ILE A 733 -36.36 -7.93 -71.11
CA ILE A 733 -36.53 -6.55 -70.63
C ILE A 733 -37.36 -6.60 -69.34
N SER A 734 -36.86 -5.98 -68.27
CA SER A 734 -37.61 -5.82 -67.02
C SER A 734 -38.03 -4.36 -66.84
N VAL A 735 -39.25 -4.17 -66.35
CA VAL A 735 -39.84 -2.86 -66.07
C VAL A 735 -40.39 -2.83 -64.66
N MET A 736 -40.01 -1.80 -63.91
CA MET A 736 -40.42 -1.55 -62.53
C MET A 736 -41.26 -0.28 -62.49
N MET A 737 -42.56 -0.48 -62.31
CA MET A 737 -43.58 0.56 -62.34
C MET A 737 -43.79 1.05 -60.90
N CYS A 738 -43.45 2.31 -60.63
CA CYS A 738 -43.30 2.86 -59.29
C CYS A 738 -44.14 4.13 -59.06
N ASN A 739 -44.58 4.29 -57.81
CA ASN A 739 -45.05 5.56 -57.26
C ASN A 739 -44.18 5.95 -56.06
N GLU A 740 -43.79 7.22 -56.00
CA GLU A 740 -43.08 7.82 -54.87
C GLU A 740 -44.04 8.07 -53.70
N SER A 741 -43.55 7.91 -52.47
CA SER A 741 -44.23 8.36 -51.25
C SER A 741 -43.20 8.74 -50.19
N LEU A 742 -43.40 9.86 -49.50
CA LEU A 742 -42.58 10.23 -48.35
C LEU A 742 -43.13 9.58 -47.08
N VAL A 743 -42.25 8.99 -46.27
CA VAL A 743 -42.60 8.37 -44.99
C VAL A 743 -41.71 8.90 -43.87
N GLU A 744 -42.32 9.12 -42.71
CA GLU A 744 -41.63 9.41 -41.47
C GLU A 744 -41.25 8.10 -40.77
N VAL A 745 -40.06 8.06 -40.18
CA VAL A 745 -39.49 6.88 -39.54
C VAL A 745 -38.65 7.28 -38.32
N ASP A 746 -38.81 6.57 -37.22
CA ASP A 746 -37.93 6.72 -36.06
C ASP A 746 -36.52 6.24 -36.43
N VAL A 747 -35.51 7.09 -36.21
CA VAL A 747 -34.09 6.73 -36.29
C VAL A 747 -33.46 6.85 -34.91
N GLN A 748 -32.76 5.81 -34.49
CA GLN A 748 -31.84 5.88 -33.35
C GLN A 748 -30.46 6.27 -33.87
N THR A 749 -29.94 7.38 -33.37
CA THR A 749 -28.73 8.06 -33.86
C THR A 749 -27.83 8.44 -32.70
N THR A 750 -26.52 8.26 -32.86
CA THR A 750 -25.51 8.81 -31.94
C THR A 750 -24.81 10.01 -32.56
N PHE A 751 -24.63 11.05 -31.75
CA PHE A 751 -24.04 12.33 -32.12
C PHE A 751 -22.80 12.61 -31.30
N ARG A 752 -21.79 13.25 -31.89
CA ARG A 752 -20.70 13.86 -31.12
C ARG A 752 -21.23 15.09 -30.37
N THR A 753 -20.97 15.16 -29.08
CA THR A 753 -21.45 16.25 -28.20
C THR A 753 -20.84 17.62 -28.48
N GLU A 754 -19.66 17.66 -29.10
CA GLU A 754 -18.90 18.88 -29.42
C GLU A 754 -19.54 19.70 -30.56
N ASP A 755 -20.04 19.02 -31.60
CA ASP A 755 -20.43 19.64 -32.88
C ASP A 755 -21.82 19.19 -33.40
N LEU A 756 -22.49 18.25 -32.70
CA LEU A 756 -23.71 17.56 -33.12
C LEU A 756 -23.61 16.94 -34.54
N TYR A 757 -22.43 16.43 -34.89
CA TYR A 757 -22.24 15.61 -36.08
C TYR A 757 -22.63 14.13 -35.80
N ILE A 758 -23.22 13.45 -36.78
CA ILE A 758 -23.63 12.04 -36.67
C ILE A 758 -22.37 11.17 -36.57
N ASN A 759 -22.24 10.32 -35.55
CA ASN A 759 -21.10 9.43 -35.45
C ASN A 759 -21.16 8.36 -36.56
N THR A 760 -20.24 8.39 -37.52
CA THR A 760 -20.23 7.43 -38.63
C THR A 760 -19.63 6.07 -38.27
N ASN A 761 -19.11 5.91 -37.04
CA ASN A 761 -18.64 4.62 -36.52
C ASN A 761 -19.80 3.73 -36.04
N GLU A 762 -20.92 4.33 -35.65
CA GLU A 762 -22.14 3.64 -35.24
C GLU A 762 -23.26 3.92 -36.25
N ILE A 763 -23.74 2.88 -36.94
CA ILE A 763 -24.70 3.05 -38.04
C ILE A 763 -26.07 3.48 -37.48
N PRO A 764 -26.65 4.63 -37.90
CA PRO A 764 -28.01 5.02 -37.54
C PRO A 764 -29.06 3.94 -37.82
N ILE A 765 -29.83 3.56 -36.80
CA ILE A 765 -30.77 2.45 -36.89
C ILE A 765 -32.18 2.98 -37.17
N THR A 766 -32.66 2.82 -38.41
CA THR A 766 -34.05 3.13 -38.77
C THR A 766 -34.99 2.02 -38.30
N ASN A 767 -36.00 2.33 -37.49
CA ASN A 767 -37.00 1.35 -37.09
C ASN A 767 -38.10 1.20 -38.15
N ALA A 768 -37.95 0.22 -39.06
CA ALA A 768 -38.92 -0.06 -40.12
C ALA A 768 -40.36 -0.33 -39.63
N SER A 769 -40.57 -0.71 -38.35
CA SER A 769 -41.92 -0.89 -37.77
C SER A 769 -42.60 0.42 -37.37
N SER A 770 -41.85 1.54 -37.33
CA SER A 770 -42.37 2.88 -37.03
C SER A 770 -42.80 3.68 -38.28
N GLU A 771 -42.59 3.14 -39.49
CA GLU A 771 -42.81 3.87 -40.74
C GLU A 771 -44.28 4.30 -40.92
N GLN A 772 -44.52 5.61 -41.00
CA GLN A 772 -45.84 6.20 -41.21
C GLN A 772 -45.86 7.10 -42.46
N PRO A 773 -46.98 7.19 -43.21
CA PRO A 773 -47.10 8.14 -44.31
C PRO A 773 -46.96 9.58 -43.81
N SER A 774 -46.10 10.39 -44.44
CA SER A 774 -45.97 11.80 -44.09
C SER A 774 -47.01 12.67 -44.80
N ASP A 775 -47.44 13.76 -44.15
CA ASP A 775 -48.20 14.84 -44.79
C ASP A 775 -47.35 15.69 -45.74
N VAL A 776 -46.01 15.56 -45.67
CA VAL A 776 -45.07 16.26 -46.56
C VAL A 776 -45.19 15.72 -47.98
N LYS A 777 -45.40 16.63 -48.94
CA LYS A 777 -45.49 16.33 -50.37
C LYS A 777 -44.44 17.11 -51.15
N ALA A 778 -43.62 16.38 -51.89
CA ALA A 778 -42.66 16.89 -52.86
C ALA A 778 -42.52 15.86 -54.00
N ASP A 779 -41.86 16.25 -55.09
CA ASP A 779 -41.39 15.36 -56.16
C ASP A 779 -39.87 15.28 -56.02
N THR A 780 -39.35 14.22 -55.38
CA THR A 780 -37.90 14.04 -55.29
C THR A 780 -37.31 13.47 -56.57
N THR A 781 -38.08 12.79 -57.43
CA THR A 781 -37.59 12.38 -58.76
C THR A 781 -37.17 13.52 -59.68
N SER A 782 -37.67 14.75 -59.46
CA SER A 782 -37.17 15.95 -60.15
C SER A 782 -35.66 16.22 -59.98
N VAL A 783 -35.01 15.60 -58.99
CA VAL A 783 -33.53 15.56 -58.81
C VAL A 783 -32.82 14.89 -59.98
N TYR A 784 -33.43 13.93 -60.68
CA TYR A 784 -32.71 13.06 -61.64
C TYR A 784 -32.06 13.83 -62.80
N ALA A 785 -32.52 15.06 -63.09
CA ALA A 785 -31.87 15.97 -64.04
C ALA A 785 -30.41 16.32 -63.65
N ALA A 786 -30.06 16.30 -62.37
CA ALA A 786 -28.68 16.52 -61.90
C ALA A 786 -27.73 15.34 -62.25
N LEU A 787 -28.26 14.24 -62.80
CA LEU A 787 -27.49 13.07 -63.23
C LEU A 787 -27.22 13.05 -64.74
N ASP A 788 -27.82 13.98 -65.51
CA ASP A 788 -27.82 13.94 -66.99
C ASP A 788 -26.44 14.18 -67.63
N ASP A 789 -25.49 14.77 -66.91
CA ASP A 789 -24.09 14.92 -67.33
C ASP A 789 -23.18 13.76 -66.88
N ILE A 790 -23.57 13.00 -65.85
CA ILE A 790 -22.67 12.01 -65.19
C ILE A 790 -22.38 10.83 -66.12
N GLY A 791 -21.14 10.73 -66.58
CA GLY A 791 -20.69 9.67 -67.50
C GLY A 791 -21.20 9.83 -68.94
N ALA A 792 -21.67 11.02 -69.34
CA ALA A 792 -22.29 11.25 -70.64
C ALA A 792 -21.33 11.01 -71.84
N ASP A 793 -20.03 11.29 -71.68
CA ASP A 793 -19.03 11.15 -72.74
C ASP A 793 -18.53 9.70 -72.96
N ASP A 794 -18.73 8.78 -72.01
CA ASP A 794 -18.25 7.40 -72.15
C ASP A 794 -19.22 6.53 -72.96
N LYS A 795 -18.82 6.26 -74.21
CA LYS A 795 -19.51 5.39 -75.18
C LYS A 795 -19.81 3.99 -74.64
N LYS A 796 -19.11 3.51 -73.60
CA LYS A 796 -19.40 2.26 -72.89
C LYS A 796 -20.84 2.22 -72.36
N PHE A 797 -21.40 3.36 -71.96
CA PHE A 797 -22.76 3.47 -71.42
C PHE A 797 -23.83 3.87 -72.45
N ASN A 798 -23.55 3.76 -73.76
CA ASN A 798 -24.61 3.89 -74.77
C ASN A 798 -25.78 2.92 -74.44
N GLY A 799 -27.00 3.45 -74.46
CA GLY A 799 -28.23 2.76 -74.03
C GLY A 799 -28.65 3.04 -72.58
N LEU A 800 -27.84 3.74 -71.77
CA LEU A 800 -28.16 4.10 -70.38
C LEU A 800 -28.44 5.61 -70.25
N ASP A 801 -29.40 5.98 -69.39
CA ASP A 801 -29.70 7.37 -69.00
C ASP A 801 -28.87 7.86 -67.80
N GLY A 802 -29.03 9.13 -67.38
CA GLY A 802 -28.27 9.70 -66.26
C GLY A 802 -28.40 8.91 -64.95
N PHE A 803 -29.60 8.40 -64.65
CA PHE A 803 -29.85 7.57 -63.48
C PHE A 803 -29.11 6.22 -63.58
N PHE A 804 -29.28 5.47 -64.66
CA PHE A 804 -28.65 4.16 -64.81
C PHE A 804 -27.13 4.22 -65.04
N ARG A 805 -26.60 5.27 -65.69
CA ARG A 805 -25.14 5.54 -65.76
C ARG A 805 -24.57 5.72 -64.35
N THR A 806 -25.21 6.58 -63.55
CA THR A 806 -24.80 6.81 -62.16
C THR A 806 -24.93 5.55 -61.31
N LEU A 807 -26.00 4.76 -61.48
CA LEU A 807 -26.20 3.47 -60.79
C LEU A 807 -25.05 2.48 -61.08
N VAL A 808 -24.56 2.43 -62.31
CA VAL A 808 -23.44 1.56 -62.72
C VAL A 808 -22.07 2.07 -62.27
N LEU A 809 -21.90 3.40 -62.16
CA LEU A 809 -20.69 4.03 -61.63
C LEU A 809 -20.64 4.03 -60.08
N SER A 810 -21.79 3.88 -59.41
CA SER A 810 -21.90 3.99 -57.96
C SER A 810 -21.36 2.79 -57.17
N ARG A 811 -21.02 3.04 -55.90
CA ARG A 811 -20.68 2.01 -54.89
C ARG A 811 -21.77 0.94 -54.69
N LEU A 812 -22.99 1.18 -55.17
CA LEU A 812 -24.12 0.22 -55.12
C LEU A 812 -23.91 -1.01 -56.03
N SER A 813 -22.74 -1.16 -56.65
CA SER A 813 -22.23 -2.42 -57.21
C SER A 813 -23.09 -3.02 -58.34
N THR A 814 -23.82 -2.19 -59.07
CA THR A 814 -24.65 -2.61 -60.21
C THR A 814 -23.81 -2.63 -61.49
N THR A 815 -23.04 -3.70 -61.72
CA THR A 815 -22.23 -3.78 -62.94
C THR A 815 -23.09 -3.78 -64.19
N LEU A 816 -22.52 -3.28 -65.29
CA LEU A 816 -23.17 -3.21 -66.61
C LEU A 816 -23.62 -4.59 -67.13
N GLU A 817 -22.97 -5.66 -66.67
CA GLU A 817 -23.38 -7.06 -66.90
C GLU A 817 -24.58 -7.46 -66.04
N ARG A 818 -24.63 -7.08 -64.75
CA ARG A 818 -25.70 -7.41 -63.80
C ARG A 818 -27.06 -6.88 -64.24
N ILE A 819 -27.10 -5.75 -64.96
CA ILE A 819 -28.32 -5.22 -65.61
C ILE A 819 -28.88 -6.22 -66.64
N VAL A 820 -28.01 -6.91 -67.38
CA VAL A 820 -28.32 -7.76 -68.53
C VAL A 820 -28.26 -9.27 -68.16
N MET A 821 -28.52 -9.62 -66.89
CA MET A 821 -28.65 -11.02 -66.43
C MET A 821 -30.04 -11.28 -65.82
N PRO A 822 -30.85 -12.23 -66.32
CA PRO A 822 -32.21 -12.47 -65.82
C PRO A 822 -32.23 -13.01 -64.38
N GLU A 823 -31.19 -13.75 -63.97
CA GLU A 823 -31.06 -14.25 -62.60
C GLU A 823 -30.86 -13.15 -61.53
N ARG A 824 -30.50 -11.92 -61.94
CA ARG A 824 -30.07 -10.85 -61.02
C ARG A 824 -31.02 -9.66 -60.94
N GLN A 825 -32.21 -9.76 -61.52
CA GLN A 825 -33.19 -8.67 -61.58
C GLN A 825 -33.59 -8.12 -60.20
N ASN A 826 -33.71 -8.99 -59.19
CA ASN A 826 -33.95 -8.59 -57.79
C ASN A 826 -32.83 -7.72 -57.21
N SER A 827 -31.57 -7.94 -57.62
CA SER A 827 -30.43 -7.12 -57.19
C SER A 827 -30.47 -5.74 -57.84
N VAL A 828 -30.94 -5.63 -59.09
CA VAL A 828 -31.08 -4.35 -59.79
C VAL A 828 -32.25 -3.55 -59.22
N SER A 829 -33.42 -4.18 -58.99
CA SER A 829 -34.59 -3.50 -58.39
C SER A 829 -34.33 -3.04 -56.95
N GLN A 830 -33.51 -3.75 -56.18
CA GLN A 830 -33.03 -3.29 -54.87
C GLN A 830 -32.08 -2.08 -55.01
N ALA A 831 -31.11 -2.13 -55.94
CA ALA A 831 -30.18 -1.02 -56.14
C ALA A 831 -30.88 0.26 -56.65
N ILE A 832 -31.88 0.14 -57.53
CA ILE A 832 -32.76 1.25 -57.95
C ILE A 832 -33.45 1.89 -56.74
N ARG A 833 -34.05 1.09 -55.86
CA ARG A 833 -34.70 1.57 -54.62
C ARG A 833 -33.72 2.27 -53.69
N GLN A 834 -32.52 1.71 -53.50
CA GLN A 834 -31.49 2.28 -52.61
C GLN A 834 -30.94 3.59 -53.17
N MET A 835 -30.65 3.67 -54.47
CA MET A 835 -30.20 4.90 -55.12
C MET A 835 -31.27 6.00 -55.08
N HIS A 836 -32.55 5.67 -55.34
CA HIS A 836 -33.65 6.61 -55.18
C HIS A 836 -33.75 7.11 -53.74
N GLY A 837 -33.72 6.22 -52.74
CA GLY A 837 -33.81 6.60 -51.33
C GLY A 837 -32.70 7.57 -50.92
N ILE A 838 -31.45 7.28 -51.33
CA ILE A 838 -30.30 8.15 -51.08
C ILE A 838 -30.47 9.53 -51.75
N LEU A 839 -30.88 9.57 -53.02
CA LEU A 839 -31.14 10.83 -53.72
C LEU A 839 -32.30 11.62 -53.09
N ALA A 840 -33.36 10.95 -52.67
CA ALA A 840 -34.50 11.55 -51.98
C ALA A 840 -34.10 12.14 -50.62
N ALA A 841 -33.23 11.47 -49.85
CA ALA A 841 -32.69 12.01 -48.60
C ALA A 841 -31.92 13.32 -48.82
N GLN A 842 -31.04 13.36 -49.83
CA GLN A 842 -30.32 14.58 -50.17
C GLN A 842 -31.26 15.67 -50.74
N ALA A 843 -32.34 15.29 -51.42
CA ALA A 843 -33.38 16.22 -51.89
C ALA A 843 -34.11 16.89 -50.70
N ILE A 844 -34.50 16.10 -49.71
CA ILE A 844 -35.18 16.53 -48.47
C ILE A 844 -34.27 17.42 -47.61
N ASN A 845 -32.95 17.25 -47.69
CA ASN A 845 -31.95 18.08 -47.03
C ASN A 845 -31.98 19.57 -47.47
N SER A 846 -32.56 19.87 -48.63
CA SER A 846 -32.57 21.23 -49.21
C SER A 846 -33.57 22.19 -48.53
N GLU A 847 -33.25 23.49 -48.56
CA GLU A 847 -34.06 24.59 -48.00
C GLU A 847 -35.49 24.70 -48.59
N LEU A 848 -35.77 24.01 -49.70
CA LEU A 848 -37.10 23.96 -50.31
C LEU A 848 -38.08 23.14 -49.46
N ILE A 849 -37.58 22.04 -48.86
CA ILE A 849 -38.33 21.11 -48.00
C ILE A 849 -38.03 21.38 -46.52
N ARG A 850 -36.76 21.39 -46.11
CA ARG A 850 -36.38 21.73 -44.73
C ARG A 850 -36.49 23.24 -44.51
N ARG A 851 -37.24 23.67 -43.49
CA ARG A 851 -37.43 25.10 -43.16
C ARG A 851 -37.23 25.37 -41.65
N PRO A 852 -36.65 26.51 -41.28
CA PRO A 852 -36.43 26.86 -39.87
C PRO A 852 -37.71 27.15 -39.10
N LEU A 853 -37.74 26.81 -37.81
CA LEU A 853 -38.81 27.18 -36.88
C LEU A 853 -38.77 28.68 -36.57
N ALA A 854 -39.83 29.39 -36.93
CA ALA A 854 -39.90 30.84 -36.84
C ALA A 854 -39.75 31.35 -35.39
N LYS A 855 -38.83 32.31 -35.18
CA LYS A 855 -38.53 32.92 -33.87
C LYS A 855 -39.76 33.40 -33.06
N LYS A 856 -40.87 33.76 -33.70
CA LYS A 856 -42.11 34.17 -33.02
C LYS A 856 -42.87 33.05 -32.30
N LEU A 857 -42.59 31.78 -32.57
CA LEU A 857 -43.15 30.65 -31.80
C LEU A 857 -42.38 30.34 -30.51
N ARG A 858 -41.22 30.97 -30.27
CA ARG A 858 -40.33 30.68 -29.12
C ARG A 858 -40.82 31.21 -27.75
N VAL A 859 -42.04 31.77 -27.66
CA VAL A 859 -42.51 32.51 -26.46
C VAL A 859 -43.98 32.19 -26.09
N ARG A 860 -44.70 31.34 -26.83
CA ARG A 860 -46.15 31.16 -26.61
C ARG A 860 -46.70 29.75 -26.91
N ASP A 861 -45.85 28.74 -27.03
CA ASP A 861 -46.35 27.37 -27.20
C ASP A 861 -45.39 26.35 -26.60
N ASP A 862 -45.83 25.70 -25.51
CA ASP A 862 -45.13 24.61 -24.83
C ASP A 862 -45.27 23.27 -25.61
N SER A 863 -45.73 23.35 -26.87
CA SER A 863 -45.98 22.24 -27.79
C SER A 863 -44.76 21.80 -28.62
N GLN A 864 -43.63 22.52 -28.54
CA GLN A 864 -42.43 22.17 -29.31
C GLN A 864 -41.88 20.82 -28.80
N PRO A 865 -41.72 19.81 -29.67
CA PRO A 865 -41.32 18.48 -29.22
C PRO A 865 -39.88 18.50 -28.74
N ILE A 866 -39.71 18.42 -27.42
CA ILE A 866 -38.44 18.13 -26.78
C ILE A 866 -38.09 16.67 -27.06
N ILE A 867 -36.90 16.45 -27.62
CA ILE A 867 -36.40 15.12 -27.95
C ILE A 867 -35.50 14.67 -26.79
N PRO A 868 -35.85 13.59 -26.07
CA PRO A 868 -35.01 13.07 -25.00
C PRO A 868 -33.74 12.43 -25.59
N ALA A 869 -32.60 12.81 -25.04
CA ALA A 869 -31.31 12.24 -25.35
C ALA A 869 -30.60 11.78 -24.06
N HIS A 870 -29.61 10.91 -24.20
CA HIS A 870 -28.71 10.54 -23.11
C HIS A 870 -27.26 10.50 -23.59
N VAL A 871 -26.35 10.87 -22.69
CA VAL A 871 -24.90 10.71 -22.87
C VAL A 871 -24.40 9.82 -21.75
N ASP A 872 -23.82 8.69 -22.11
CA ASP A 872 -23.01 7.90 -21.19
C ASP A 872 -21.60 8.49 -21.14
N TYR A 873 -21.20 8.95 -19.96
CA TYR A 873 -19.90 9.57 -19.70
C TYR A 873 -19.28 8.98 -18.44
N VAL A 874 -17.99 9.23 -18.24
CA VAL A 874 -17.20 8.47 -17.25
C VAL A 874 -16.45 9.43 -16.34
N ILE A 875 -16.83 9.45 -15.06
CA ILE A 875 -16.21 10.33 -14.06
C ILE A 875 -15.08 9.58 -13.35
N PRO A 876 -13.89 10.20 -13.15
CA PRO A 876 -12.91 9.69 -12.20
C PRO A 876 -13.46 9.82 -10.77
N ARG A 877 -13.78 8.69 -10.14
CA ARG A 877 -14.21 8.62 -8.74
C ARG A 877 -13.17 7.89 -7.90
N LEU A 878 -12.92 8.38 -6.69
CA LEU A 878 -12.07 7.71 -5.72
C LEU A 878 -12.84 6.52 -5.14
N THR A 879 -12.32 5.30 -5.30
CA THR A 879 -12.96 4.13 -4.70
C THR A 879 -11.96 3.21 -4.01
N GLN A 880 -12.47 2.41 -3.06
CA GLN A 880 -11.65 1.53 -2.25
C GLN A 880 -11.22 0.27 -3.02
N GLY A 881 -9.93 -0.05 -2.95
CA GLY A 881 -9.30 -1.19 -3.62
C GLY A 881 -9.63 -2.53 -2.94
N SER A 882 -10.30 -3.42 -3.68
CA SER A 882 -10.82 -4.70 -3.16
C SER A 882 -9.72 -5.59 -2.58
N MET A 883 -8.65 -5.85 -3.33
CA MET A 883 -7.57 -6.77 -2.90
C MET A 883 -6.84 -6.24 -1.66
N GLN A 884 -6.53 -4.95 -1.64
CA GLN A 884 -5.84 -4.26 -0.55
C GLN A 884 -6.71 -4.25 0.71
N THR A 885 -8.02 -4.03 0.55
CA THR A 885 -9.01 -4.11 1.63
C THR A 885 -9.00 -5.48 2.29
N PHE A 886 -9.12 -6.57 1.52
CA PHE A 886 -9.12 -7.92 2.08
C PHE A 886 -7.79 -8.30 2.74
N VAL A 887 -6.65 -7.91 2.17
CA VAL A 887 -5.33 -8.13 2.80
C VAL A 887 -5.21 -7.37 4.13
N LEU A 888 -5.67 -6.11 4.17
CA LEU A 888 -5.58 -5.25 5.36
C LEU A 888 -6.53 -5.72 6.48
N ILE A 889 -7.75 -6.15 6.13
CA ILE A 889 -8.67 -6.85 7.04
C ILE A 889 -8.03 -8.15 7.55
N GLY A 890 -7.38 -8.93 6.69
CA GLY A 890 -6.68 -10.16 7.07
C GLY A 890 -5.55 -9.91 8.07
N LEU A 891 -4.68 -8.94 7.82
CA LEU A 891 -3.62 -8.51 8.75
C LEU A 891 -4.22 -8.06 10.09
N LEU A 892 -5.29 -7.26 10.08
CA LEU A 892 -5.98 -6.83 11.29
C LEU A 892 -6.56 -8.02 12.06
N ALA A 893 -7.25 -8.94 11.38
CA ALA A 893 -7.83 -10.14 11.98
C ALA A 893 -6.77 -11.07 12.61
N PHE A 894 -5.59 -11.23 11.98
CA PHE A 894 -4.49 -11.97 12.60
C PHE A 894 -3.89 -11.24 13.81
N THR A 895 -3.75 -9.90 13.79
CA THR A 895 -3.32 -9.16 14.99
C THR A 895 -4.35 -9.24 16.12
N LEU A 896 -5.64 -9.20 15.80
CA LEU A 896 -6.75 -9.36 16.74
C LEU A 896 -6.73 -10.76 17.38
N LEU A 897 -6.56 -11.82 16.57
CA LEU A 897 -6.46 -13.20 17.04
C LEU A 897 -5.27 -13.40 18.00
N PHE A 898 -4.08 -12.91 17.63
CA PHE A 898 -2.90 -13.01 18.49
C PHE A 898 -2.99 -12.09 19.72
N GLY A 899 -3.67 -10.95 19.64
CA GLY A 899 -3.98 -10.09 20.79
C GLY A 899 -4.92 -10.76 21.80
N LEU A 900 -5.99 -11.40 21.32
CA LEU A 900 -6.90 -12.22 22.13
C LEU A 900 -6.18 -13.42 22.77
N LEU A 901 -5.27 -14.08 22.04
CA LEU A 901 -4.46 -15.16 22.60
C LEU A 901 -3.39 -14.66 23.58
N SER A 902 -2.89 -13.43 23.41
CA SER A 902 -1.99 -12.75 24.35
C SER A 902 -2.67 -12.36 25.67
N LEU A 903 -4.00 -12.18 25.71
CA LEU A 903 -4.74 -12.07 26.97
C LEU A 903 -4.72 -13.39 27.75
N ARG A 904 -4.91 -14.53 27.07
CA ARG A 904 -4.93 -15.87 27.69
C ARG A 904 -3.56 -16.35 28.16
N THR A 905 -2.50 -15.91 27.49
CA THR A 905 -1.11 -16.35 27.74
C THR A 905 -0.30 -15.35 28.57
N ALA A 906 -0.95 -14.36 29.19
CA ALA A 906 -0.28 -13.35 30.00
C ALA A 906 0.58 -13.97 31.11
N SER A 907 1.83 -13.51 31.21
CA SER A 907 2.80 -13.94 32.22
C SER A 907 2.28 -13.71 33.63
N ARG A 908 2.28 -14.78 34.45
CA ARG A 908 2.04 -14.70 35.90
C ARG A 908 3.26 -14.09 36.60
N GLY A 909 3.05 -13.56 37.81
CA GLY A 909 4.09 -12.89 38.60
C GLY A 909 4.10 -11.37 38.42
N THR A 910 4.71 -10.70 39.40
CA THR A 910 4.90 -9.24 39.45
C THR A 910 6.34 -8.93 39.85
N LEU A 911 6.84 -7.76 39.43
CA LEU A 911 8.16 -7.26 39.82
C LEU A 911 7.98 -5.97 40.63
N PRO A 912 8.90 -5.61 41.54
CA PRO A 912 8.77 -4.37 42.32
C PRO A 912 9.18 -3.11 41.56
N LYS A 913 9.99 -3.25 40.49
CA LYS A 913 10.58 -2.14 39.73
C LYS A 913 10.83 -2.50 38.27
N SER A 914 11.06 -1.50 37.42
CA SER A 914 11.35 -1.67 35.99
C SER A 914 12.78 -2.21 35.75
N PRO A 915 12.98 -3.46 35.28
CA PRO A 915 14.31 -4.05 35.17
C PRO A 915 15.12 -3.56 33.94
N GLY A 916 14.83 -2.36 33.41
CA GLY A 916 15.59 -1.74 32.32
C GLY A 916 16.68 -0.76 32.79
N SER A 917 16.65 -0.34 34.05
CA SER A 917 17.69 0.49 34.68
C SER A 917 18.77 -0.36 35.34
N ILE A 918 20.02 0.12 35.31
CA ILE A 918 21.16 -0.47 36.02
C ILE A 918 20.89 -0.51 37.53
N ALA A 919 20.42 0.60 38.12
CA ALA A 919 20.04 0.69 39.53
C ALA A 919 18.91 -0.29 39.91
N ALA A 920 17.92 -0.45 39.03
CA ALA A 920 16.83 -1.39 39.25
C ALA A 920 17.30 -2.84 39.29
N GLN A 921 18.19 -3.25 38.37
CA GLN A 921 18.76 -4.60 38.38
C GLN A 921 19.73 -4.79 39.56
N ALA A 922 20.60 -3.82 39.83
CA ALA A 922 21.52 -3.85 40.96
C ALA A 922 20.79 -3.96 42.31
N SER A 923 19.64 -3.28 42.46
CA SER A 923 18.77 -3.37 43.64
C SER A 923 18.15 -4.76 43.83
N LEU A 924 17.80 -5.46 42.74
CA LEU A 924 17.32 -6.87 42.78
C LEU A 924 18.46 -7.88 43.01
N LEU A 925 19.71 -7.48 42.77
CA LEU A 925 20.90 -8.32 42.90
C LEU A 925 21.64 -8.11 44.23
N ALA A 926 21.56 -6.93 44.87
CA ALA A 926 22.36 -6.58 46.04
C ALA A 926 22.33 -7.66 47.14
N ASP A 927 21.14 -8.07 47.57
CA ASP A 927 20.95 -9.09 48.63
C ASP A 927 20.87 -10.54 48.09
N SER A 928 21.24 -10.77 46.82
CA SER A 928 21.12 -12.08 46.16
C SER A 928 22.13 -13.12 46.68
N SER A 929 21.78 -14.41 46.65
CA SER A 929 22.76 -15.49 46.89
C SER A 929 23.55 -15.89 45.64
N LEU A 930 23.40 -15.13 44.55
CA LEU A 930 24.08 -15.34 43.27
C LEU A 930 25.59 -15.08 43.37
N TRP A 931 25.99 -14.04 44.12
CA TRP A 931 27.38 -13.58 44.25
C TRP A 931 28.36 -14.69 44.62
N TRP A 932 28.03 -15.46 45.66
CA TRP A 932 28.83 -16.59 46.19
C TRP A 932 28.99 -17.79 45.23
N ARG A 933 28.52 -17.66 43.98
CA ARG A 933 28.57 -18.72 42.97
C ARG A 933 28.82 -18.23 41.55
N LEU A 934 29.07 -16.95 41.35
CA LEU A 934 29.78 -16.47 40.16
C LEU A 934 31.29 -16.75 40.40
N PRO A 935 32.03 -17.29 39.43
CA PRO A 935 33.48 -17.44 39.56
C PRO A 935 34.16 -16.07 39.51
N ASP A 936 35.38 -15.99 40.04
CA ASP A 936 36.25 -14.83 39.82
C ASP A 936 36.52 -14.68 38.30
N GLY A 937 36.57 -13.44 37.81
CA GLY A 937 36.70 -13.17 36.36
C GLY A 937 35.44 -13.41 35.52
N ALA A 938 34.27 -13.71 36.12
CA ALA A 938 33.02 -13.99 35.39
C ALA A 938 32.54 -12.88 34.43
N GLU A 939 33.03 -11.65 34.60
CA GLU A 939 32.83 -10.53 33.67
C GLU A 939 33.45 -10.77 32.26
N TRP A 940 34.49 -11.59 32.15
CA TRP A 940 35.24 -11.87 30.91
C TRP A 940 34.91 -13.20 30.22
N MET A 941 34.39 -14.20 30.93
CA MET A 941 34.07 -15.56 30.42
C MET A 941 33.02 -15.57 29.29
N GLU A 942 33.04 -16.45 28.27
CA GLU A 942 31.97 -16.48 27.25
C GLU A 942 30.61 -16.94 27.85
N ASP A 943 29.48 -16.70 27.15
CA ASP A 943 28.13 -17.08 27.66
C ASP A 943 27.96 -18.60 27.81
N ASP A 944 28.62 -19.39 26.97
CA ASP A 944 28.61 -20.85 27.10
C ASP A 944 29.49 -21.36 28.25
N ASP A 945 30.52 -20.62 28.66
CA ASP A 945 31.33 -20.95 29.85
C ASP A 945 30.53 -20.69 31.12
N LEU A 946 29.97 -19.48 31.24
CA LEU A 946 29.12 -19.10 32.38
C LEU A 946 27.88 -20.00 32.50
N ALA A 947 27.27 -20.36 31.35
CA ALA A 947 26.17 -21.33 31.31
C ALA A 947 26.60 -22.74 31.73
N ARG A 948 27.83 -23.17 31.44
CA ARG A 948 28.40 -24.45 31.92
C ARG A 948 28.57 -24.42 33.45
N CYS A 949 29.16 -23.36 34.02
CA CYS A 949 29.36 -23.20 35.46
C CYS A 949 28.05 -23.21 36.27
N LEU A 950 26.98 -22.64 35.71
CA LEU A 950 25.67 -22.51 36.38
C LEU A 950 24.63 -23.56 35.94
N ARG A 951 25.00 -24.51 35.07
CA ARG A 951 24.08 -25.48 34.44
C ARG A 951 23.26 -26.34 35.41
N ARG A 952 23.86 -26.74 36.54
CA ARG A 952 23.27 -27.64 37.56
C ARG A 952 22.42 -26.90 38.61
N LYS A 953 22.14 -25.61 38.42
CA LYS A 953 21.50 -24.75 39.43
C LYS A 953 20.16 -24.23 38.94
N THR A 954 19.20 -24.14 39.86
CA THR A 954 17.91 -23.48 39.63
C THR A 954 17.75 -22.23 40.49
N PHE A 955 17.12 -21.21 39.91
CA PHE A 955 17.06 -19.86 40.43
C PHE A 955 15.61 -19.39 40.56
N HIS A 956 15.37 -18.51 41.53
CA HIS A 956 14.08 -17.88 41.82
C HIS A 956 14.29 -16.43 42.28
N LEU A 957 13.35 -15.54 41.99
CA LEU A 957 13.31 -14.16 42.44
C LEU A 957 12.12 -14.00 43.40
N GLY A 958 12.39 -13.66 44.65
CA GLY A 958 11.38 -13.56 45.69
C GLY A 958 11.97 -13.15 47.03
N TRP A 959 11.25 -13.40 48.12
CA TRP A 959 11.77 -13.28 49.48
C TRP A 959 12.54 -14.53 49.89
N SER A 960 13.63 -14.34 50.64
CA SER A 960 14.35 -15.42 51.32
C SER A 960 14.81 -14.96 52.70
N ARG A 961 15.00 -15.91 53.62
CA ARG A 961 15.56 -15.69 54.95
C ARG A 961 17.07 -15.95 54.91
N GLY A 962 17.87 -14.94 55.18
CA GLY A 962 19.32 -15.07 55.31
C GLY A 962 19.74 -15.87 56.56
N PRO A 963 21.01 -16.29 56.65
CA PRO A 963 21.51 -17.05 57.80
C PRO A 963 21.46 -16.27 59.13
N SER A 964 21.37 -14.95 59.08
CA SER A 964 21.15 -14.07 60.23
C SER A 964 19.67 -13.88 60.63
N GLY A 965 18.74 -14.61 60.00
CA GLY A 965 17.30 -14.52 60.29
C GLY A 965 16.55 -13.39 59.56
N ASN A 966 17.26 -12.35 59.13
CA ASN A 966 16.72 -11.24 58.32
C ASN A 966 16.09 -11.75 57.01
N GLN A 967 14.94 -11.17 56.64
CA GLN A 967 14.36 -11.36 55.30
C GLN A 967 15.03 -10.41 54.30
N SER A 968 15.27 -10.87 53.08
CA SER A 968 15.76 -10.07 51.96
C SER A 968 15.08 -10.47 50.65
N TYR A 969 14.93 -9.55 49.71
CA TYR A 969 14.27 -9.78 48.43
C TYR A 969 15.28 -9.71 47.29
N GLY A 970 15.40 -10.76 46.49
CA GLY A 970 16.42 -10.85 45.45
C GLY A 970 16.44 -12.22 44.76
N ILE A 971 17.51 -12.48 44.00
CA ILE A 971 17.69 -13.73 43.26
C ILE A 971 18.38 -14.77 44.15
N TYR A 972 17.77 -15.95 44.28
CA TYR A 972 18.29 -17.04 45.12
C TYR A 972 18.41 -18.35 44.36
N ILE A 973 19.47 -19.10 44.66
CA ILE A 973 19.64 -20.49 44.22
C ILE A 973 18.77 -21.38 45.11
N VAL A 974 17.85 -22.14 44.52
CA VAL A 974 16.85 -22.96 45.26
C VAL A 974 17.09 -24.47 45.14
N GLN A 975 17.98 -24.88 44.24
CA GLN A 975 18.44 -26.27 44.12
C GLN A 975 19.78 -26.31 43.39
N ASP A 976 20.69 -27.16 43.85
CA ASP A 976 21.98 -27.43 43.24
C ASP A 976 22.10 -28.94 42.99
N GLU A 977 21.87 -29.37 41.75
CA GLU A 977 21.93 -30.77 41.32
C GLU A 977 23.35 -31.37 41.52
N GLY A 978 24.36 -30.55 41.83
CA GLY A 978 25.72 -30.99 42.17
C GLY A 978 25.94 -31.44 43.62
N LYS A 979 25.03 -31.13 44.56
CA LYS A 979 25.08 -31.69 45.92
C LYS A 979 24.05 -32.82 46.03
N ALA A 980 24.53 -34.05 46.24
CA ALA A 980 23.68 -35.21 46.38
C ALA A 980 22.63 -34.99 47.48
N ALA A 981 21.36 -35.26 47.15
CA ALA A 981 20.28 -35.19 48.12
C ALA A 981 20.51 -36.27 49.19
N ARG A 982 20.82 -35.86 50.42
CA ARG A 982 20.53 -36.71 51.58
C ARG A 982 19.02 -36.94 51.58
N PRO A 983 18.52 -38.19 51.62
CA PRO A 983 17.09 -38.41 51.77
C PRO A 983 16.62 -37.76 53.07
N ALA A 984 15.39 -37.24 53.07
CA ALA A 984 14.77 -36.77 54.30
C ALA A 984 14.58 -37.97 55.23
N GLY A 985 15.38 -38.05 56.29
CA GLY A 985 15.28 -39.11 57.28
C GLY A 985 13.90 -39.05 57.95
N VAL A 986 13.15 -40.14 57.85
CA VAL A 986 11.86 -40.24 58.53
C VAL A 986 12.10 -40.30 60.03
N SER A 987 11.61 -39.30 60.75
CA SER A 987 11.49 -39.32 62.20
C SER A 987 10.07 -38.94 62.60
N GLN A 988 9.17 -39.92 62.60
CA GLN A 988 8.11 -39.93 63.59
C GLN A 988 8.77 -40.08 64.96
N THR A 989 8.47 -39.19 65.90
CA THR A 989 7.87 -39.61 67.17
C THR A 989 7.26 -38.44 67.92
N THR A 990 6.34 -38.81 68.81
CA THR A 990 5.73 -38.03 69.87
C THR A 990 6.73 -37.36 70.80
N THR A 991 6.22 -36.34 71.50
CA THR A 991 6.64 -35.88 72.83
C THR A 991 7.36 -36.92 73.68
N ASP A 992 8.49 -36.55 74.29
CA ASP A 992 8.59 -36.57 75.76
C ASP A 992 9.69 -35.63 76.30
N ASN A 993 9.70 -35.41 77.61
CA ASN A 993 10.66 -34.56 78.31
C ASN A 993 11.95 -35.31 78.72
N SER A 994 13.11 -34.74 78.40
CA SER A 994 14.28 -34.66 79.30
C SER A 994 15.34 -33.77 78.65
N GLY A 995 16.20 -33.15 79.47
CA GLY A 995 17.24 -32.24 78.98
C GLY A 995 18.64 -32.76 79.30
N GLU A 996 19.57 -32.56 78.38
CA GLU A 996 21.01 -32.60 78.66
C GLU A 996 21.77 -31.66 77.72
N VAL A 997 22.99 -31.28 78.10
CA VAL A 997 23.80 -30.24 77.44
C VAL A 997 24.72 -30.87 76.38
N GLY A 998 24.81 -30.26 75.18
CA GLY A 998 25.64 -30.76 74.08
C GLY A 998 26.34 -29.66 73.28
N ASP A 999 27.64 -29.86 73.00
CA ASP A 999 28.55 -28.92 72.34
C ASP A 999 28.03 -28.29 71.02
N VAL A 1000 28.17 -26.96 70.92
CA VAL A 1000 28.15 -26.26 69.63
C VAL A 1000 29.53 -26.36 68.97
N ARG A 1001 29.77 -27.46 68.23
CA ARG A 1001 30.98 -27.57 67.39
C ARG A 1001 30.84 -26.75 66.11
N TYR A 1002 31.60 -25.67 66.02
CA TYR A 1002 31.88 -24.99 64.76
C TYR A 1002 32.61 -25.94 63.81
N ILE A 1003 32.13 -26.07 62.58
CA ILE A 1003 32.79 -26.83 61.51
C ILE A 1003 33.16 -25.86 60.39
N SER A 1004 34.43 -25.43 60.42
CA SER A 1004 35.09 -24.89 59.23
C SER A 1004 35.36 -26.02 58.23
N MET A 1005 35.17 -25.76 56.94
CA MET A 1005 35.55 -26.68 55.85
C MET A 1005 36.17 -25.90 54.71
N ALA A 1006 37.50 -25.84 54.71
CA ALA A 1006 38.30 -25.56 53.52
C ALA A 1006 38.18 -26.75 52.53
N PRO A 1007 38.46 -26.55 51.22
CA PRO A 1007 38.12 -27.52 50.19
C PRO A 1007 39.23 -28.52 49.85
N GLY A 1008 38.83 -29.73 49.46
CA GLY A 1008 39.60 -30.56 48.52
C GLY A 1008 40.02 -31.95 48.99
N LEU A 1009 39.30 -32.98 48.52
CA LEU A 1009 39.92 -34.19 47.93
C LEU A 1009 38.89 -35.03 47.14
N TYR A 1010 39.05 -35.11 45.82
CA TYR A 1010 38.53 -36.20 44.97
C TYR A 1010 39.42 -36.30 43.72
N SER A 1011 40.42 -37.18 43.78
CA SER A 1011 41.22 -37.58 42.61
C SER A 1011 40.44 -38.59 41.76
N TYR A 1012 40.75 -38.66 40.46
CA TYR A 1012 40.21 -39.69 39.57
C TYR A 1012 41.18 -40.05 38.43
N GLY A 1013 41.49 -41.34 38.33
CA GLY A 1013 42.33 -41.92 37.27
C GLY A 1013 43.84 -41.80 37.51
N ASP A 1014 44.67 -42.73 37.06
CA ASP A 1014 44.38 -44.09 36.56
C ASP A 1014 45.69 -44.92 36.51
N ILE A 1015 45.65 -46.14 35.93
CA ILE A 1015 46.76 -47.01 35.43
C ILE A 1015 46.78 -48.42 36.07
N LYS A 1016 47.09 -49.43 35.23
CA LYS A 1016 47.24 -50.85 35.57
C LYS A 1016 48.71 -51.26 35.74
N SER A 1017 48.92 -52.32 36.53
CA SER A 1017 50.10 -53.22 36.56
C SER A 1017 51.45 -52.60 36.97
N TYR A 1018 52.34 -53.33 37.62
CA TYR A 1018 52.33 -54.77 37.97
C TYR A 1018 51.98 -55.03 39.45
#